data_AF-Q6BTC3-F1
#
_entry.id   AF-Q6BTC3-F1
#
_cell.length_a   1.000
_cell.length_b   1.000
_cell.length_c   1.000
_cell.angle_alpha   90.00
_cell.angle_beta   90.00
_cell.angle_gamma   90.00
#
_symmetry.space_group_name_H-M   'P 1'
#
loop_
_entity.id
_entity.type
_entity.pdbx_description
1 polymer ?
#
loop_
_entity_poly.entity_id
_entity_poly.type
_entity_poly.pdbx_seq_one_letter_code
_entity_poly.pdbx_strand_id
1 'polypeptide(L)'
;MMNIPYEQPHLLFPLAAYIQSQYELIDQFVPELASCEKKVVHLTNVKQFEDLLYHLESTFLANDEKGGESYLKIPSIDIFRILITLASRCSSTNFTHGSASIDGLIANSEYIKNLNEEYENCIYKSPIRDRCITIMRSYMNLLSASKSPITVDMVYNLFLAALKDFIIQPKFFHIRGTLPKDKYLGSNRNPARRQETNIEQSHDIISDSEEEPPSLVSNTSKDIANEVKKFQPYNISPLRKNTGVFSSDNHKISGLNDSAVLFQTMPHLDSESELTSGSDGELISKKRKVRSNVRDKDSALSNIRVFGDYLISRQLNPIINSPYNLWKLMQWTFHCANFSTMYQKQLLDSNSTNCHLIFETYAKLLRLIFDFLSFNFTYHLITDKNSRRLLNIEIDNKNEHIDPVCIFFQRDRISRKEIINILENDRNILLSNLMTQLGPSRVDWYDRVIEYAFTGLNKDKPKSESSYQPQPCYEREKLLIRHDNLKKKVDKNYAVQYDDNLDSMKLRYGIIIIVYYRSLFFSDGSFINGSKVDDSSASQLSPEILLQQLSCKLITLDYSYLKQFYLAYYMEIAEDKFISKIHQYRMMLELTKMVLISLTGISEIDNYLSEKEMLSTHCNSSQSFIDLIVDQRLYQVLVEDETYPHWQDFEAAWCKMNYLLGWLLESSLSHLQNNSTESSNYNEFVDYIYKRVEKADRMKIKWFNKFILNHCEDNTKSDNSHVEYHFYLSDDEALELLVNEKTDTNWVKLKDIVQLKFSGIRH
;
A
#
# COMPACT_ATOMS: atom_id res chain seq x y z
N MET A 1 -58.18 0.80 2.30
CA MET A 1 -56.99 -0.07 2.37
C MET A 1 -56.05 0.52 3.40
N MET A 2 -55.85 -0.18 4.51
CA MET A 2 -54.90 0.22 5.56
C MET A 2 -53.48 0.05 5.04
N ASN A 3 -52.66 1.11 5.15
CA ASN A 3 -51.21 0.99 5.04
C ASN A 3 -50.73 0.13 6.21
N ILE A 4 -50.44 -1.14 5.95
CA ILE A 4 -49.69 -1.98 6.88
C ILE A 4 -48.24 -1.46 6.80
N PRO A 5 -47.66 -0.96 7.90
CA PRO A 5 -46.23 -0.65 7.91
C PRO A 5 -45.49 -1.96 7.66
N TYR A 6 -44.57 -1.98 6.69
CA TYR A 6 -43.67 -3.12 6.48
C TYR A 6 -42.88 -3.34 7.79
N GLU A 7 -43.31 -4.32 8.59
CA GLU A 7 -42.62 -4.70 9.82
C GLU A 7 -41.23 -5.21 9.43
N GLN A 8 -40.20 -4.62 10.04
CA GLN A 8 -38.82 -5.06 9.85
C GLN A 8 -38.71 -6.55 10.24
N PRO A 9 -38.08 -7.43 9.45
CA PRO A 9 -38.10 -8.88 9.70
C PRO A 9 -37.58 -9.32 11.08
N HIS A 10 -36.70 -8.53 11.70
CA HIS A 10 -36.17 -8.77 13.04
C HIS A 10 -37.13 -8.39 14.18
N LEU A 11 -38.31 -7.83 13.88
CA LEU A 11 -39.40 -7.67 14.84
C LEU A 11 -40.14 -9.00 15.09
N LEU A 12 -40.04 -9.95 14.15
CA LEU A 12 -40.69 -11.27 14.23
C LEU A 12 -39.77 -12.38 14.78
N PHE A 13 -38.45 -12.18 14.74
CA PHE A 13 -37.45 -13.16 15.20
C PHE A 13 -36.32 -12.47 15.99
N PRO A 14 -35.70 -13.16 16.97
CA PRO A 14 -34.47 -12.66 17.60
C PRO A 14 -33.42 -12.31 16.53
N LEU A 15 -32.78 -11.15 16.66
CA LEU A 15 -31.81 -10.63 15.68
C LEU A 15 -30.74 -11.67 15.30
N ALA A 16 -30.23 -12.42 16.28
CA ALA A 16 -29.26 -13.49 16.05
C ALA A 16 -29.81 -14.62 15.16
N ALA A 17 -31.08 -15.00 15.31
CA ALA A 17 -31.71 -16.04 14.49
C ALA A 17 -31.98 -15.55 13.06
N TYR A 18 -32.36 -14.28 12.91
CA TYR A 18 -32.52 -13.64 11.60
C TYR A 18 -31.18 -13.57 10.84
N ILE A 19 -30.10 -13.16 11.52
CA ILE A 19 -28.74 -13.11 10.95
C ILE A 19 -28.27 -14.51 10.55
N GLN A 20 -28.47 -15.50 11.42
CA GLN A 20 -28.09 -16.89 11.11
C GLN A 20 -28.83 -17.41 9.88
N SER A 21 -30.13 -17.13 9.77
CA SER A 21 -30.94 -17.49 8.59
C SER A 21 -30.47 -16.77 7.32
N GLN A 22 -30.03 -15.51 7.44
CA GLN A 22 -29.41 -14.79 6.31
C GLN A 22 -28.09 -15.43 5.87
N TYR A 23 -27.21 -15.80 6.82
CA TYR A 23 -25.96 -16.47 6.49
C TYR A 23 -26.20 -17.78 5.77
N GLU A 24 -27.12 -18.61 6.28
CA GLU A 24 -27.48 -19.87 5.64
C GLU A 24 -28.05 -19.68 4.22
N LEU A 25 -28.87 -18.63 4.01
CA LEU A 25 -29.39 -18.30 2.68
C LEU A 25 -28.28 -17.83 1.71
N ILE A 26 -27.35 -16.99 2.18
CA ILE A 26 -26.26 -16.49 1.34
C ILE A 26 -25.27 -17.63 1.02
N ASP A 27 -24.99 -18.50 1.98
CA ASP A 27 -24.12 -19.66 1.80
C ASP A 27 -24.71 -20.67 0.81
N GLN A 28 -26.04 -20.72 0.62
CA GLN A 28 -26.68 -21.56 -0.40
C GLN A 28 -26.34 -21.16 -1.84
N PHE A 29 -25.86 -19.93 -2.09
CA PHE A 29 -25.30 -19.60 -3.40
C PHE A 29 -24.00 -20.35 -3.66
N VAL A 30 -23.32 -20.85 -2.62
CA VAL A 30 -22.13 -21.69 -2.70
C VAL A 30 -22.35 -23.02 -1.96
N PRO A 31 -23.24 -23.90 -2.45
CA PRO A 31 -23.65 -25.10 -1.74
C PRO A 31 -22.48 -26.07 -1.48
N GLU A 32 -21.40 -25.98 -2.26
CA GLU A 32 -20.18 -26.77 -2.06
C GLU A 32 -19.49 -26.47 -0.72
N LEU A 33 -19.74 -25.30 -0.11
CA LEU A 33 -19.24 -24.97 1.23
C LEU A 33 -19.70 -25.97 2.29
N ALA A 34 -20.91 -26.54 2.16
CA ALA A 34 -21.40 -27.58 3.07
C ALA A 34 -20.55 -28.87 3.04
N SER A 35 -19.73 -29.06 2.01
CA SER A 35 -18.90 -30.26 1.81
C SER A 35 -17.39 -30.05 2.10
N CYS A 36 -16.97 -28.82 2.43
CA CYS A 36 -15.56 -28.45 2.55
C CYS A 36 -14.79 -29.14 3.69
N GLU A 37 -15.50 -29.63 4.71
CA GLU A 37 -14.90 -30.37 5.83
C GLU A 37 -14.31 -31.73 5.42
N LYS A 38 -14.77 -32.31 4.29
CA LYS A 38 -14.45 -33.69 3.89
C LYS A 38 -13.59 -33.80 2.64
N LYS A 39 -13.62 -32.81 1.73
CA LYS A 39 -12.95 -32.85 0.42
C LYS A 39 -12.47 -31.48 -0.02
N VAL A 40 -11.48 -31.45 -0.92
CA VAL A 40 -11.06 -30.24 -1.63
C VAL A 40 -12.19 -29.77 -2.54
N VAL A 41 -12.66 -28.53 -2.32
CA VAL A 41 -13.74 -27.89 -3.08
C VAL A 41 -13.13 -26.94 -4.11
N HIS A 42 -13.49 -27.10 -5.37
CA HIS A 42 -13.04 -26.25 -6.47
C HIS A 42 -14.20 -25.37 -6.99
N LEU A 43 -14.18 -24.09 -6.64
CA LEU A 43 -15.15 -23.11 -7.10
C LEU A 43 -14.66 -22.51 -8.43
N THR A 44 -15.37 -22.80 -9.52
CA THR A 44 -15.00 -22.37 -10.89
C THR A 44 -16.17 -21.78 -11.66
N ASN A 45 -17.38 -21.80 -11.10
CA ASN A 45 -18.59 -21.40 -11.78
C ASN A 45 -18.79 -19.87 -11.69
N VAL A 46 -18.59 -19.17 -12.82
CA VAL A 46 -18.78 -17.71 -12.89
C VAL A 46 -20.23 -17.30 -12.67
N LYS A 47 -21.20 -18.05 -13.18
CA LYS A 47 -22.63 -17.74 -13.00
C LYS A 47 -23.03 -17.80 -11.53
N GLN A 48 -22.49 -18.76 -10.79
CA GLN A 48 -22.68 -18.87 -9.34
C GLN A 48 -22.17 -17.63 -8.60
N PHE A 49 -20.97 -17.16 -8.95
CA PHE A 49 -20.44 -15.91 -8.39
C PHE A 49 -21.27 -14.70 -8.83
N GLU A 50 -21.75 -14.67 -10.07
CA GLU A 50 -22.60 -13.59 -10.57
C GLU A 50 -23.90 -13.46 -9.77
N ASP A 51 -24.60 -14.57 -9.55
CA ASP A 51 -25.85 -14.62 -8.79
C ASP A 51 -25.62 -14.18 -7.33
N LEU A 52 -24.53 -14.64 -6.71
CA LEU A 52 -24.10 -14.21 -5.37
C LEU A 52 -23.84 -12.69 -5.32
N LEU A 53 -23.05 -12.17 -6.27
CA LEU A 53 -22.71 -10.75 -6.31
C LEU A 53 -23.95 -9.89 -6.54
N TYR A 54 -24.84 -10.28 -7.46
CA TYR A 54 -26.10 -9.59 -7.68
C TYR A 54 -26.97 -9.56 -6.42
N HIS A 55 -27.02 -10.68 -5.69
CA HIS A 55 -27.76 -10.77 -4.43
C HIS A 55 -27.19 -9.81 -3.37
N LEU A 56 -25.86 -9.70 -3.24
CA LEU A 56 -25.23 -8.78 -2.30
C LEU A 56 -25.33 -7.31 -2.73
N GLU A 57 -25.22 -7.02 -4.02
CA GLU A 57 -25.37 -5.65 -4.57
C GLU A 57 -26.78 -5.10 -4.36
N SER A 58 -27.81 -5.95 -4.50
CA SER A 58 -29.22 -5.54 -4.32
C SER A 58 -29.51 -4.92 -2.95
N THR A 59 -28.73 -5.27 -1.92
CA THR A 59 -28.83 -4.65 -0.60
C THR A 59 -28.53 -3.16 -0.62
N PHE A 60 -27.63 -2.70 -1.48
CA PHE A 60 -27.22 -1.31 -1.54
C PHE A 60 -28.10 -0.49 -2.50
N LEU A 61 -28.78 -1.14 -3.46
CA LEU A 61 -29.71 -0.50 -4.38
C LEU A 61 -31.04 -0.09 -3.70
N ALA A 62 -31.44 -0.79 -2.64
CA ALA A 62 -32.70 -0.52 -1.91
C ALA A 62 -32.59 0.60 -0.85
N ASN A 63 -31.38 1.11 -0.60
CA ASN A 63 -31.13 2.04 0.51
C ASN A 63 -31.46 3.52 0.20
N ASP A 64 -31.77 3.86 -1.06
CA ASP A 64 -32.08 5.25 -1.45
C ASP A 64 -33.52 5.70 -1.06
N GLU A 65 -34.44 4.77 -0.77
CA GLU A 65 -35.82 5.11 -0.42
C GLU A 65 -36.28 4.41 0.87
N LYS A 66 -36.00 5.04 2.02
CA LYS A 66 -36.65 4.84 3.33
C LYS A 66 -36.46 3.48 4.06
N GLY A 67 -35.62 2.55 3.57
CA GLY A 67 -35.39 1.23 4.19
C GLY A 67 -34.00 0.97 4.80
N GLY A 68 -33.17 2.01 4.95
CA GLY A 68 -31.69 1.99 4.87
C GLY A 68 -30.82 1.07 5.73
N GLU A 69 -31.36 0.26 6.64
CA GLU A 69 -30.57 -0.73 7.41
C GLU A 69 -31.32 -2.06 7.64
N SER A 70 -32.63 -2.11 7.38
CA SER A 70 -33.49 -3.26 7.71
C SER A 70 -33.37 -4.44 6.74
N TYR A 71 -32.86 -4.18 5.53
CA TYR A 71 -32.66 -5.15 4.45
C TYR A 71 -31.18 -5.40 4.15
N LEU A 72 -30.31 -5.02 5.07
CA LEU A 72 -28.88 -5.29 4.93
C LEU A 72 -28.65 -6.81 4.95
N LYS A 73 -28.07 -7.32 3.87
CA LYS A 73 -27.61 -8.71 3.78
C LYS A 73 -26.15 -8.71 4.15
N ILE A 74 -25.79 -9.28 5.30
CA ILE A 74 -24.39 -9.42 5.71
C ILE A 74 -23.96 -10.84 5.33
N PRO A 75 -22.88 -11.04 4.54
CA PRO A 75 -22.43 -12.38 4.19
C PRO A 75 -21.76 -13.07 5.38
N SER A 76 -21.71 -14.41 5.32
CA SER A 76 -20.88 -15.19 6.23
C SER A 76 -19.39 -14.86 6.04
N ILE A 77 -18.57 -15.22 7.03
CA ILE A 77 -17.12 -15.02 6.96
C ILE A 77 -16.48 -15.79 5.79
N ASP A 78 -17.01 -16.96 5.43
CA ASP A 78 -16.44 -17.79 4.38
C ASP A 78 -16.75 -17.24 2.99
N ILE A 79 -17.98 -16.72 2.79
CA ILE A 79 -18.34 -15.95 1.61
C ILE A 79 -17.47 -14.70 1.52
N PHE A 80 -17.24 -14.00 2.63
CA PHE A 80 -16.39 -12.82 2.64
C PHE A 80 -14.93 -13.13 2.25
N ARG A 81 -14.38 -14.26 2.72
CA ARG A 81 -13.06 -14.76 2.28
C ARG A 81 -13.00 -15.09 0.79
N ILE A 82 -14.08 -15.63 0.23
CA ILE A 82 -14.22 -15.85 -1.22
C ILE A 82 -14.23 -14.52 -1.96
N LEU A 83 -14.97 -13.51 -1.48
CA LEU A 83 -15.01 -12.17 -2.07
C LEU A 83 -13.61 -11.51 -2.09
N ILE A 84 -12.87 -11.57 -0.98
CA ILE A 84 -11.47 -11.07 -0.92
C ILE A 84 -10.60 -11.83 -1.93
N THR A 85 -10.77 -13.15 -2.03
CA THR A 85 -10.02 -13.96 -3.00
C THR A 85 -10.36 -13.57 -4.43
N LEU A 86 -11.63 -13.43 -4.80
CA LEU A 86 -12.06 -12.98 -6.13
C LEU A 86 -11.56 -11.56 -6.45
N ALA A 87 -11.60 -10.64 -5.47
CA ALA A 87 -11.05 -9.30 -5.60
C ALA A 87 -9.53 -9.26 -5.80
N SER A 88 -8.83 -10.31 -5.37
CA SER A 88 -7.37 -10.42 -5.50
C SER A 88 -6.88 -11.07 -6.79
N ARG A 89 -7.81 -11.48 -7.67
CA ARG A 89 -7.49 -12.23 -8.89
C ARG A 89 -7.49 -11.32 -10.10
N CYS A 90 -6.44 -11.43 -10.90
CA CYS A 90 -6.36 -10.85 -12.22
C CYS A 90 -7.27 -11.64 -13.19
N SER A 91 -8.02 -10.95 -14.05
CA SER A 91 -8.90 -11.57 -15.06
C SER A 91 -8.15 -12.57 -15.96
N SER A 92 -6.89 -12.25 -16.33
CA SER A 92 -5.98 -13.13 -17.08
C SER A 92 -5.64 -14.46 -16.37
N THR A 93 -6.06 -14.65 -15.12
CA THR A 93 -5.82 -15.88 -14.36
C THR A 93 -7.09 -16.70 -14.07
N ASN A 94 -8.26 -16.25 -14.50
CA ASN A 94 -9.55 -16.88 -14.22
C ASN A 94 -9.77 -18.13 -15.10
N PHE A 95 -8.88 -19.11 -15.06
CA PHE A 95 -9.10 -20.42 -15.69
C PHE A 95 -8.33 -21.52 -14.95
N THR A 96 -8.87 -22.74 -14.98
CA THR A 96 -8.25 -23.92 -14.36
C THR A 96 -7.34 -24.66 -15.34
N HIS A 97 -6.05 -24.80 -15.02
CA HIS A 97 -5.12 -25.67 -15.77
C HIS A 97 -5.10 -27.12 -15.29
N GLY A 98 -5.72 -27.42 -14.14
CA GLY A 98 -5.89 -28.78 -13.70
C GLY A 98 -6.96 -29.46 -14.57
N SER A 99 -6.57 -30.49 -15.31
CA SER A 99 -7.51 -31.53 -15.73
C SER A 99 -8.06 -32.14 -14.45
N ALA A 100 -9.14 -31.57 -13.91
CA ALA A 100 -9.95 -32.29 -12.96
C ALA A 100 -10.57 -33.44 -13.79
N SER A 101 -9.89 -34.58 -13.85
CA SER A 101 -10.53 -35.83 -14.18
C SER A 101 -11.48 -36.14 -13.02
N ILE A 102 -12.63 -35.47 -13.02
CA ILE A 102 -13.78 -35.79 -12.19
C ILE A 102 -14.69 -36.59 -13.10
N ASP A 103 -14.72 -37.90 -12.86
CA ASP A 103 -15.76 -38.84 -13.29
C ASP A 103 -16.37 -38.57 -14.67
N GLY A 104 -15.60 -38.86 -15.73
CA GLY A 104 -16.14 -39.15 -17.06
C GLY A 104 -16.61 -37.97 -17.91
N LEU A 105 -16.65 -36.75 -17.39
CA LEU A 105 -16.93 -35.54 -18.16
C LEU A 105 -15.74 -34.60 -18.14
N ILE A 106 -14.95 -34.63 -19.21
CA ILE A 106 -13.96 -33.59 -19.51
C ILE A 106 -14.75 -32.31 -19.78
N ALA A 107 -15.01 -31.50 -18.76
CA ALA A 107 -15.32 -30.09 -19.00
C ALA A 107 -14.06 -29.50 -19.62
N ASN A 108 -14.06 -29.33 -20.95
CA ASN A 108 -12.92 -28.78 -21.68
C ASN A 108 -12.51 -27.49 -20.97
N SER A 109 -11.27 -27.42 -20.46
CA SER A 109 -10.70 -26.21 -19.85
C SER A 109 -10.86 -24.98 -20.75
N GLU A 110 -10.95 -25.23 -22.06
CA GLU A 110 -11.24 -24.26 -23.12
C GLU A 110 -12.67 -23.71 -23.08
N TYR A 111 -13.68 -24.51 -22.72
CA TYR A 111 -15.06 -24.03 -22.56
C TYR A 111 -15.21 -23.07 -21.38
N ILE A 112 -14.62 -23.43 -20.23
CA ILE A 112 -14.62 -22.55 -19.03
C ILE A 112 -13.84 -21.27 -19.33
N LYS A 113 -12.71 -21.38 -20.03
CA LYS A 113 -11.93 -20.22 -20.48
C LYS A 113 -12.76 -19.31 -21.38
N ASN A 114 -13.47 -19.85 -22.38
CA ASN A 114 -14.32 -19.08 -23.28
C ASN A 114 -15.48 -18.39 -22.54
N LEU A 115 -16.15 -19.07 -21.60
CA LEU A 115 -17.19 -18.44 -20.76
C LEU A 115 -16.66 -17.28 -19.93
N ASN A 116 -15.46 -17.44 -19.36
CA ASN A 116 -14.84 -16.40 -18.55
C ASN A 116 -14.37 -15.23 -19.40
N GLU A 117 -13.82 -15.51 -20.59
CA GLU A 117 -13.47 -14.47 -21.58
C GLU A 117 -14.73 -13.74 -22.07
N GLU A 118 -15.83 -14.45 -22.34
CA GLU A 118 -17.12 -13.84 -22.70
C GLU A 118 -17.63 -12.92 -21.59
N TYR A 119 -17.56 -13.36 -20.33
CA TYR A 119 -17.97 -12.55 -19.19
C TYR A 119 -17.08 -11.30 -19.02
N GLU A 120 -15.76 -11.45 -19.07
CA GLU A 120 -14.81 -10.34 -18.92
C GLU A 120 -14.90 -9.34 -20.09
N ASN A 121 -15.27 -9.81 -21.29
CA ASN A 121 -15.49 -8.96 -22.47
C ASN A 121 -16.90 -8.33 -22.52
N CYS A 122 -17.79 -8.62 -21.56
CA CYS A 122 -19.13 -8.01 -21.53
C CYS A 122 -19.06 -6.52 -21.18
N ILE A 123 -19.26 -5.65 -22.17
CA ILE A 123 -19.21 -4.17 -22.02
C ILE A 123 -20.20 -3.63 -20.97
N TYR A 124 -21.35 -4.30 -20.78
CA TYR A 124 -22.41 -3.83 -19.88
C TYR A 124 -22.26 -4.31 -18.43
N LYS A 125 -21.23 -5.11 -18.11
CA LYS A 125 -20.98 -5.64 -16.76
C LYS A 125 -19.57 -5.35 -16.33
N SER A 126 -19.40 -4.86 -15.10
CA SER A 126 -18.08 -4.76 -14.51
C SER A 126 -17.49 -6.15 -14.20
N PRO A 127 -16.15 -6.31 -14.27
CA PRO A 127 -15.47 -7.54 -13.88
C PRO A 127 -15.83 -8.00 -12.47
N ILE A 128 -15.81 -9.33 -12.23
CA ILE A 128 -16.12 -9.94 -10.92
C ILE A 128 -15.26 -9.30 -9.81
N ARG A 129 -13.98 -9.11 -10.09
CA ARG A 129 -13.00 -8.45 -9.21
C ARG A 129 -13.49 -7.09 -8.73
N ASP A 130 -13.89 -6.23 -9.67
CA ASP A 130 -14.27 -4.84 -9.39
C ASP A 130 -15.61 -4.76 -8.67
N ARG A 131 -16.54 -5.68 -8.98
CA ARG A 131 -17.80 -5.84 -8.24
C ARG A 131 -17.56 -6.26 -6.79
N CYS A 132 -16.68 -7.23 -6.54
CA CYS A 132 -16.27 -7.63 -5.18
C CYS A 132 -15.69 -6.45 -4.38
N ILE A 133 -14.76 -5.68 -4.98
CA ILE A 133 -14.21 -4.47 -4.36
C ILE A 133 -15.31 -3.45 -4.04
N THR A 134 -16.23 -3.23 -4.97
CA THR A 134 -17.34 -2.28 -4.79
C THR A 134 -18.24 -2.68 -3.63
N ILE A 135 -18.64 -3.96 -3.56
CA ILE A 135 -19.45 -4.51 -2.45
C ILE A 135 -18.73 -4.30 -1.10
N MET A 136 -17.44 -4.66 -1.02
CA MET A 136 -16.67 -4.48 0.21
C MET A 136 -16.52 -3.00 0.59
N ARG A 137 -16.31 -2.10 -0.39
CA ARG A 137 -16.31 -0.64 -0.14
C ARG A 137 -17.66 -0.15 0.36
N SER A 138 -18.77 -0.69 -0.15
CA SER A 138 -20.11 -0.36 0.35
C SER A 138 -20.29 -0.79 1.80
N TYR A 139 -19.84 -1.98 2.19
CA TYR A 139 -19.80 -2.37 3.61
C TYR A 139 -18.87 -1.47 4.44
N MET A 140 -17.70 -1.10 3.91
CA MET A 140 -16.78 -0.18 4.57
C MET A 140 -17.43 1.20 4.83
N ASN A 141 -18.20 1.71 3.86
CA ASN A 141 -18.93 2.97 4.01
C ASN A 141 -19.97 2.89 5.14
N LEU A 142 -20.61 1.74 5.36
CA LEU A 142 -21.54 1.54 6.48
C LEU A 142 -20.85 1.71 7.84
N LEU A 143 -19.57 1.34 7.97
CA LEU A 143 -18.83 1.53 9.23
C LEU A 143 -18.74 3.01 9.64
N SER A 144 -18.75 3.91 8.66
CA SER A 144 -18.70 5.36 8.90
C SER A 144 -20.07 6.06 8.88
N ALA A 145 -21.05 5.52 8.13
CA ALA A 145 -22.31 6.20 7.86
C ALA A 145 -23.53 5.62 8.61
N SER A 146 -23.44 4.37 9.09
CA SER A 146 -24.53 3.66 9.77
C SER A 146 -24.85 4.30 11.12
N LYS A 147 -26.14 4.43 11.43
CA LYS A 147 -26.62 4.92 12.73
C LYS A 147 -26.83 3.78 13.72
N SER A 148 -26.97 2.54 13.23
CA SER A 148 -27.07 1.33 14.06
C SER A 148 -25.68 0.88 14.53
N PRO A 149 -25.40 0.88 15.85
CA PRO A 149 -24.14 0.38 16.39
C PRO A 149 -24.00 -1.14 16.18
N ILE A 150 -25.12 -1.88 16.18
CA ILE A 150 -25.10 -3.33 15.97
C ILE A 150 -24.62 -3.65 14.55
N THR A 151 -25.10 -2.90 13.55
CA THR A 151 -24.67 -3.06 12.16
C THR A 151 -23.17 -2.76 12.00
N VAL A 152 -22.70 -1.67 12.63
CA VAL A 152 -21.27 -1.31 12.64
C VAL A 152 -20.44 -2.43 13.26
N ASP A 153 -20.82 -2.93 14.43
CA ASP A 153 -20.10 -4.00 15.11
C ASP A 153 -20.08 -5.31 14.30
N MET A 154 -21.20 -5.67 13.65
CA MET A 154 -21.26 -6.87 12.81
C MET A 154 -20.32 -6.78 11.60
N VAL A 155 -20.39 -5.67 10.86
CA VAL A 155 -19.53 -5.45 9.68
C VAL A 155 -18.07 -5.34 10.11
N TYR A 156 -17.79 -4.65 11.22
CA TYR A 156 -16.44 -4.53 11.77
C TYR A 156 -15.85 -5.91 12.11
N ASN A 157 -16.62 -6.75 12.80
CA ASN A 157 -16.20 -8.10 13.16
C ASN A 157 -16.00 -9.00 11.92
N LEU A 158 -16.80 -8.82 10.86
CA LEU A 158 -16.64 -9.54 9.60
C LEU A 158 -15.27 -9.25 8.95
N PHE A 159 -14.94 -7.97 8.76
CA PHE A 159 -13.64 -7.56 8.23
C PHE A 159 -12.49 -7.96 9.17
N LEU A 160 -12.64 -7.71 10.48
CA LEU A 160 -11.62 -8.02 11.48
C LEU A 160 -11.29 -9.52 11.47
N ALA A 161 -12.31 -10.38 11.43
CA ALA A 161 -12.12 -11.83 11.38
C ALA A 161 -11.40 -12.25 10.08
N ALA A 162 -11.79 -11.70 8.93
CA ALA A 162 -11.21 -12.08 7.64
C ALA A 162 -9.74 -11.64 7.50
N LEU A 163 -9.41 -10.43 7.95
CA LEU A 163 -8.05 -9.91 7.85
C LEU A 163 -7.10 -10.51 8.90
N LYS A 164 -7.61 -10.93 10.08
CA LYS A 164 -6.82 -11.64 11.09
C LYS A 164 -6.22 -12.95 10.58
N ASP A 165 -6.82 -13.54 9.54
CA ASP A 165 -6.28 -14.76 8.95
C ASP A 165 -4.90 -14.56 8.32
N PHE A 166 -4.53 -13.33 7.93
CA PHE A 166 -3.24 -13.05 7.31
C PHE A 166 -2.47 -11.87 7.91
N ILE A 167 -3.11 -11.05 8.74
CA ILE A 167 -2.47 -10.01 9.55
C ILE A 167 -2.32 -10.52 10.99
N ILE A 168 -1.38 -11.46 11.15
CA ILE A 168 -1.11 -12.17 12.39
C ILE A 168 0.07 -11.54 13.12
N GLN A 169 -0.04 -11.41 14.44
CA GLN A 169 1.10 -11.14 15.32
C GLN A 169 1.98 -12.40 15.35
N PRO A 170 3.20 -12.36 14.78
CA PRO A 170 4.09 -13.51 14.84
C PRO A 170 4.44 -13.77 16.30
N LYS A 171 4.08 -14.95 16.80
CA LYS A 171 4.78 -15.50 17.96
C LYS A 171 6.19 -15.72 17.45
N PHE A 172 7.18 -14.93 17.88
CA PHE A 172 8.54 -15.02 17.37
C PHE A 172 9.01 -16.48 17.35
N PHE A 173 8.88 -17.12 16.20
CA PHE A 173 9.51 -18.40 15.94
C PHE A 173 10.99 -18.07 15.89
N HIS A 174 11.82 -18.79 16.64
CA HIS A 174 13.26 -18.72 16.49
C HIS A 174 13.63 -19.14 15.06
N ILE A 175 13.61 -18.21 14.11
CA ILE A 175 14.06 -18.41 12.75
C ILE A 175 15.58 -18.51 12.82
N ARG A 176 16.09 -19.74 12.95
CA ARG A 176 17.46 -20.07 12.52
C ARG A 176 17.47 -19.98 10.98
N GLY A 177 17.81 -18.81 10.47
CA GLY A 177 17.97 -18.56 9.05
C GLY A 177 18.84 -17.33 8.85
N THR A 178 20.00 -17.53 8.24
CA THR A 178 21.04 -16.54 7.98
C THR A 178 20.50 -15.31 7.25
N LEU A 179 20.48 -14.17 7.94
CA LEU A 179 20.45 -12.85 7.31
C LEU A 179 21.75 -12.66 6.50
N PRO A 180 21.68 -12.09 5.27
CA PRO A 180 22.87 -11.59 4.60
C PRO A 180 23.46 -10.46 5.46
N LYS A 181 24.74 -10.57 5.82
CA LYS A 181 25.44 -9.51 6.55
C LYS A 181 25.48 -8.23 5.70
N ASP A 182 25.09 -7.13 6.35
CA ASP A 182 25.24 -5.77 5.87
C ASP A 182 26.67 -5.49 5.40
N LYS A 183 26.79 -5.04 4.15
CA LYS A 183 27.99 -4.40 3.59
C LYS A 183 27.65 -2.98 3.13
N TYR A 184 26.95 -2.20 3.95
CA TYR A 184 26.81 -0.76 3.73
C TYR A 184 26.75 0.01 5.05
N LEU A 185 27.80 -0.15 5.87
CA LEU A 185 28.19 0.85 6.86
C LEU A 185 29.67 1.15 6.64
N GLY A 186 29.92 2.25 5.93
CA GLY A 186 31.26 2.72 5.63
C GLY A 186 31.24 4.12 5.06
N SER A 187 31.17 5.13 5.94
CA SER A 187 32.07 6.30 5.92
C SER A 187 31.63 7.32 6.99
N ASN A 188 31.91 7.01 8.26
CA ASN A 188 32.12 8.05 9.27
C ASN A 188 33.52 8.64 9.04
N ARG A 189 33.61 9.79 8.37
CA ARG A 189 34.82 10.62 8.37
C ARG A 189 34.72 11.60 9.55
N ASN A 190 35.41 11.29 10.64
CA ASN A 190 35.80 12.30 11.63
C ASN A 190 37.01 13.08 11.10
N PRO A 191 37.06 14.41 11.24
CA PRO A 191 38.24 15.20 10.89
C PRO A 191 39.32 15.04 11.98
N ALA A 192 40.38 14.31 11.66
CA ALA A 192 41.56 14.23 12.52
C ALA A 192 42.47 15.45 12.30
N ARG A 193 42.55 16.25 13.37
CA ARG A 193 43.47 17.34 13.65
C ARG A 193 44.93 16.88 13.44
N ARG A 194 45.65 17.44 12.46
CA ARG A 194 47.10 17.22 12.29
C ARG A 194 47.88 18.11 13.28
N GLN A 195 48.59 17.47 14.20
CA GLN A 195 49.83 17.99 14.78
C GLN A 195 50.97 17.08 14.33
N GLU A 196 52.09 17.71 14.03
CA GLU A 196 53.32 17.15 13.46
C GLU A 196 53.98 16.10 14.37
N THR A 197 54.59 15.07 13.77
CA THR A 197 56.02 14.72 13.93
C THR A 197 56.38 13.44 13.16
N ASN A 198 57.24 13.61 12.15
CA ASN A 198 58.50 12.91 11.90
C ASN A 198 58.69 11.39 12.16
N ILE A 199 59.18 10.72 11.10
CA ILE A 199 60.30 9.73 11.01
C ILE A 199 59.99 8.33 10.41
N GLU A 200 60.70 8.08 9.29
CA GLU A 200 61.27 6.83 8.70
C GLU A 200 60.35 5.71 8.20
N GLN A 201 60.24 5.49 6.87
CA GLN A 201 61.15 4.81 5.91
C GLN A 201 60.89 3.30 5.75
N SER A 202 60.41 2.91 4.57
CA SER A 202 60.79 1.74 3.72
C SER A 202 59.67 1.48 2.69
N HIS A 203 59.80 1.88 1.43
CA HIS A 203 60.45 1.16 0.29
C HIS A 203 59.86 -0.23 -0.02
N ASP A 204 59.07 -0.34 -1.11
CA ASP A 204 59.40 -1.07 -2.36
C ASP A 204 58.14 -1.24 -3.25
N ILE A 205 58.03 -0.57 -4.41
CA ILE A 205 58.46 -0.93 -5.78
C ILE A 205 57.51 -1.90 -6.53
N ILE A 206 56.67 -1.30 -7.40
CA ILE A 206 56.42 -1.51 -8.85
C ILE A 206 56.42 -2.95 -9.42
N SER A 207 55.38 -3.32 -10.19
CA SER A 207 55.52 -3.76 -11.61
C SER A 207 54.19 -3.92 -12.36
N ASP A 208 54.09 -3.19 -13.47
CA ASP A 208 53.16 -3.35 -14.61
C ASP A 208 53.63 -4.46 -15.60
N SER A 209 52.71 -4.94 -16.45
CA SER A 209 52.84 -5.36 -17.88
C SER A 209 51.64 -6.24 -18.27
N GLU A 210 50.72 -5.82 -19.15
CA GLU A 210 50.73 -5.71 -20.64
C GLU A 210 50.14 -6.94 -21.39
N GLU A 211 49.02 -6.68 -22.09
CA GLU A 211 48.56 -7.06 -23.45
C GLU A 211 48.67 -8.48 -24.08
N GLU A 212 47.48 -9.06 -24.35
CA GLU A 212 46.92 -9.59 -25.65
C GLU A 212 47.55 -10.79 -26.45
N PRO A 213 46.88 -11.42 -27.47
CA PRO A 213 45.57 -12.13 -27.53
C PRO A 213 45.70 -13.57 -28.18
N PRO A 214 44.84 -14.05 -29.13
CA PRO A 214 43.72 -15.00 -28.95
C PRO A 214 43.95 -16.41 -29.56
N SER A 215 43.17 -17.44 -29.19
CA SER A 215 42.98 -18.62 -30.07
C SER A 215 41.69 -19.42 -29.82
N LEU A 216 41.20 -19.95 -30.93
CA LEU A 216 39.92 -20.59 -31.21
C LEU A 216 39.92 -22.10 -30.89
N VAL A 217 38.74 -22.56 -30.43
CA VAL A 217 38.01 -23.78 -30.88
C VAL A 217 38.50 -25.19 -30.47
N SER A 218 37.50 -25.95 -30.01
CA SER A 218 37.29 -27.41 -29.99
C SER A 218 37.74 -28.19 -28.75
N ASN A 219 36.76 -28.51 -27.89
CA ASN A 219 36.43 -29.90 -27.51
C ASN A 219 35.12 -29.93 -26.70
N THR A 220 34.02 -29.64 -27.40
CA THR A 220 32.64 -29.89 -26.96
C THR A 220 32.23 -31.31 -27.34
N SER A 221 31.86 -32.14 -26.36
CA SER A 221 30.83 -33.20 -26.51
C SER A 221 30.74 -34.19 -25.34
N LYS A 222 31.67 -34.18 -24.36
CA LYS A 222 31.61 -35.15 -23.24
C LYS A 222 31.06 -34.61 -21.91
N ASP A 223 30.98 -33.30 -21.71
CA ASP A 223 30.49 -32.74 -20.43
C ASP A 223 28.99 -32.39 -20.42
N ILE A 224 28.35 -32.25 -21.57
CA ILE A 224 26.90 -31.94 -21.65
C ILE A 224 26.03 -33.17 -21.30
N ALA A 225 26.52 -34.38 -21.59
CA ALA A 225 25.78 -35.63 -21.30
C ALA A 225 25.69 -35.96 -19.79
N ASN A 226 26.59 -35.41 -18.97
CA ASN A 226 26.57 -35.59 -17.51
C ASN A 226 25.74 -34.51 -16.79
N GLU A 227 25.56 -33.32 -17.37
CA GLU A 227 24.68 -32.28 -16.82
C GLU A 227 23.19 -32.54 -17.11
N VAL A 228 22.85 -33.15 -18.25
CA VAL A 228 21.45 -33.45 -18.62
C VAL A 228 20.83 -34.56 -17.72
N LYS A 229 21.64 -35.37 -17.04
CA LYS A 229 21.17 -36.38 -16.07
C LYS A 229 20.77 -35.81 -14.70
N LYS A 230 21.06 -34.53 -14.41
CA LYS A 230 20.63 -33.87 -13.16
C LYS A 230 19.20 -33.30 -13.19
N PHE A 231 18.56 -33.25 -14.35
CA PHE A 231 17.24 -32.62 -14.54
C PHE A 231 16.13 -33.57 -15.02
N GLN A 232 16.21 -34.87 -14.72
CA GLN A 232 15.07 -35.77 -14.88
C GLN A 232 14.33 -35.93 -13.53
N PRO A 233 13.15 -35.30 -13.34
CA PRO A 233 12.31 -35.59 -12.20
C PRO A 233 11.71 -37.00 -12.33
N TYR A 234 11.88 -37.77 -11.27
CA TYR A 234 11.27 -39.07 -11.04
C TYR A 234 9.75 -38.99 -11.18
N ASN A 235 9.22 -39.52 -12.27
CA ASN A 235 7.93 -40.20 -12.31
C ASN A 235 7.99 -41.19 -13.47
N ILE A 236 8.01 -42.48 -13.15
CA ILE A 236 7.33 -43.58 -13.86
C ILE A 236 7.61 -44.86 -13.06
N SER A 237 6.54 -45.49 -12.57
CA SER A 237 6.23 -46.92 -12.73
C SER A 237 5.03 -47.32 -11.85
N PRO A 238 4.23 -48.35 -12.19
CA PRO A 238 3.68 -48.68 -13.51
C PRO A 238 2.17 -48.96 -13.46
N LEU A 239 1.52 -48.88 -14.63
CA LEU A 239 0.15 -49.34 -14.85
C LEU A 239 -0.07 -50.79 -14.38
N ARG A 240 -1.05 -51.00 -13.49
CA ARG A 240 -1.77 -52.28 -13.41
C ARG A 240 -3.12 -52.11 -14.09
N LYS A 241 -3.29 -52.83 -15.20
CA LYS A 241 -4.60 -53.14 -15.80
C LYS A 241 -5.42 -53.92 -14.77
N ASN A 242 -6.62 -53.43 -14.45
CA ASN A 242 -7.72 -54.27 -13.98
C ASN A 242 -9.00 -53.80 -14.67
N THR A 243 -9.42 -54.60 -15.65
CA THR A 243 -10.78 -54.68 -16.18
C THR A 243 -11.73 -55.13 -15.07
N GLY A 244 -12.85 -54.42 -14.86
CA GLY A 244 -13.86 -54.87 -13.90
C GLY A 244 -15.04 -53.94 -13.72
N VAL A 245 -16.07 -54.16 -14.54
CA VAL A 245 -17.51 -54.19 -14.17
C VAL A 245 -18.16 -52.94 -13.54
N PHE A 246 -19.09 -52.39 -14.33
CA PHE A 246 -20.18 -51.48 -13.93
C PHE A 246 -20.90 -51.92 -12.66
N SER A 247 -21.16 -50.99 -11.73
CA SER A 247 -22.40 -50.92 -10.94
C SER A 247 -22.53 -49.55 -10.28
N SER A 248 -23.61 -48.86 -10.67
CA SER A 248 -24.45 -47.91 -9.91
C SER A 248 -23.83 -47.12 -8.75
N ASP A 249 -23.77 -45.79 -8.91
CA ASP A 249 -24.42 -44.84 -7.98
C ASP A 249 -24.49 -43.44 -8.61
N ASN A 250 -25.70 -42.91 -8.72
CA ASN A 250 -26.00 -41.59 -9.29
C ASN A 250 -25.55 -40.48 -8.32
N HIS A 251 -24.57 -39.67 -8.71
CA HIS A 251 -24.21 -38.45 -7.99
C HIS A 251 -24.24 -37.21 -8.90
N LYS A 252 -24.90 -36.16 -8.39
CA LYS A 252 -25.29 -34.94 -9.10
C LYS A 252 -24.07 -34.12 -9.51
N ILE A 253 -23.89 -33.94 -10.81
CA ILE A 253 -22.97 -32.97 -11.43
C ILE A 253 -23.78 -31.69 -11.69
N SER A 254 -23.31 -30.56 -11.17
CA SER A 254 -23.80 -29.23 -11.58
C SER A 254 -23.19 -28.89 -12.94
N GLY A 255 -23.92 -29.26 -14.00
CA GLY A 255 -23.48 -29.03 -15.37
C GLY A 255 -24.61 -28.98 -16.40
N LEU A 256 -25.86 -29.14 -15.99
CA LEU A 256 -27.02 -29.02 -16.86
C LEU A 256 -28.03 -28.11 -16.17
N ASN A 257 -28.48 -27.10 -16.91
CA ASN A 257 -29.42 -26.06 -16.52
C ASN A 257 -30.66 -26.61 -15.80
N ASP A 258 -30.63 -26.73 -14.47
CA ASP A 258 -31.83 -26.97 -13.69
C ASP A 258 -31.96 -25.92 -12.59
N SER A 259 -32.71 -24.86 -12.92
CA SER A 259 -33.20 -23.83 -12.01
C SER A 259 -34.18 -24.36 -10.95
N ALA A 260 -34.40 -25.68 -10.87
CA ALA A 260 -35.39 -26.32 -10.02
C ALA A 260 -34.89 -26.75 -8.62
N VAL A 261 -33.58 -26.64 -8.33
CA VAL A 261 -33.02 -27.11 -7.05
C VAL A 261 -33.29 -26.15 -5.87
N LEU A 262 -33.69 -24.90 -6.14
CA LEU A 262 -33.95 -23.88 -5.11
C LEU A 262 -35.24 -24.08 -4.29
N PHE A 263 -36.15 -25.00 -4.67
CA PHE A 263 -37.46 -25.14 -4.02
C PHE A 263 -37.75 -26.52 -3.40
N GLN A 264 -36.82 -27.47 -3.44
CA GLN A 264 -37.07 -28.85 -2.94
C GLN A 264 -36.57 -29.13 -1.52
N THR A 265 -35.95 -28.16 -0.85
CA THR A 265 -35.51 -28.31 0.54
C THR A 265 -36.36 -27.46 1.49
N MET A 266 -37.61 -27.84 1.66
CA MET A 266 -38.39 -27.47 2.85
C MET A 266 -38.89 -28.76 3.52
N PRO A 267 -38.52 -29.04 4.79
CA PRO A 267 -38.89 -30.28 5.46
C PRO A 267 -40.20 -30.09 6.22
N HIS A 268 -41.33 -30.27 5.56
CA HIS A 268 -42.61 -30.48 6.23
C HIS A 268 -43.35 -31.63 5.56
N LEU A 269 -43.78 -32.59 6.38
CA LEU A 269 -44.46 -33.86 6.06
C LEU A 269 -43.51 -35.00 5.69
N ASP A 270 -43.10 -35.77 6.71
CA ASP A 270 -43.51 -37.18 6.75
C ASP A 270 -43.41 -37.72 8.19
N SER A 271 -44.49 -38.37 8.57
CA SER A 271 -44.87 -38.88 9.88
C SER A 271 -44.42 -40.33 10.09
N GLU A 272 -44.15 -40.63 11.37
CA GLU A 272 -44.45 -41.90 12.05
C GLU A 272 -43.97 -43.24 11.45
N SER A 273 -43.05 -43.90 12.18
CA SER A 273 -43.25 -45.20 12.85
C SER A 273 -41.95 -46.00 12.91
N GLU A 274 -41.47 -46.30 14.13
CA GLU A 274 -41.26 -47.67 14.63
C GLU A 274 -40.41 -47.64 15.91
N LEU A 275 -41.08 -47.98 17.01
CA LEU A 275 -40.51 -48.36 18.29
C LEU A 275 -40.04 -49.82 18.21
N THR A 276 -38.91 -50.18 18.82
CA THR A 276 -38.88 -51.00 20.07
C THR A 276 -37.52 -51.68 20.35
N SER A 277 -37.23 -51.76 21.65
CA SER A 277 -36.30 -52.67 22.37
C SER A 277 -34.78 -52.44 22.16
N GLY A 278 -33.92 -52.38 23.17
CA GLY A 278 -34.02 -52.69 24.60
C GLY A 278 -32.69 -53.27 25.07
N SER A 279 -32.32 -53.00 26.33
CA SER A 279 -31.35 -53.71 27.19
C SER A 279 -30.15 -52.89 27.67
N ASP A 280 -30.16 -52.71 29.00
CA ASP A 280 -29.11 -52.20 29.87
C ASP A 280 -27.81 -53.04 29.83
N GLY A 281 -26.70 -52.39 30.24
CA GLY A 281 -25.42 -53.03 30.51
C GLY A 281 -24.41 -52.06 31.14
N GLU A 282 -24.11 -52.29 32.42
CA GLU A 282 -23.36 -51.46 33.36
C GLU A 282 -21.88 -51.14 33.03
N LEU A 283 -21.50 -49.91 33.40
CA LEU A 283 -20.28 -49.47 34.11
C LEU A 283 -19.01 -50.36 34.06
N ILE A 284 -18.01 -49.94 33.27
CA ILE A 284 -16.58 -49.99 33.69
C ILE A 284 -15.85 -48.73 33.24
N SER A 285 -15.45 -47.93 34.23
CA SER A 285 -14.62 -46.74 34.09
C SER A 285 -13.16 -47.10 33.81
N LYS A 286 -12.68 -46.80 32.59
CA LYS A 286 -11.25 -46.64 32.32
C LYS A 286 -10.99 -45.23 31.80
N LYS A 287 -10.39 -44.42 32.68
CA LYS A 287 -9.83 -43.09 32.42
C LYS A 287 -8.93 -43.13 31.18
N ARG A 288 -9.49 -42.87 30.00
CA ARG A 288 -8.73 -42.41 28.84
C ARG A 288 -8.54 -40.91 29.01
N LYS A 289 -7.28 -40.49 29.11
CA LYS A 289 -6.88 -39.09 28.96
C LYS A 289 -7.46 -38.59 27.64
N VAL A 290 -8.57 -37.85 27.73
CA VAL A 290 -9.08 -37.04 26.63
C VAL A 290 -8.05 -35.95 26.43
N ARG A 291 -7.11 -36.19 25.51
CA ARG A 291 -6.50 -35.08 24.77
C ARG A 291 -7.66 -34.43 24.05
N SER A 292 -8.06 -33.24 24.51
CA SER A 292 -8.95 -32.35 23.78
C SER A 292 -8.31 -32.06 22.43
N ASN A 293 -8.62 -32.89 21.44
CA ASN A 293 -8.44 -32.54 20.04
C ASN A 293 -9.42 -31.40 19.75
N VAL A 294 -9.00 -30.18 20.04
CA VAL A 294 -9.42 -29.01 19.29
C VAL A 294 -8.88 -29.26 17.88
N ARG A 295 -9.63 -30.02 17.08
CA ARG A 295 -9.39 -30.11 15.64
C ARG A 295 -9.91 -28.80 15.08
N ASP A 296 -8.97 -27.98 14.65
CA ASP A 296 -9.17 -26.65 14.11
C ASP A 296 -10.25 -26.63 13.02
N LYS A 297 -11.21 -25.71 13.16
CA LYS A 297 -12.06 -25.26 12.04
C LYS A 297 -11.22 -24.72 10.86
N ASP A 298 -9.94 -24.40 11.08
CA ASP A 298 -8.99 -24.01 10.03
C ASP A 298 -8.73 -25.12 8.99
N SER A 299 -9.08 -26.39 9.27
CA SER A 299 -8.90 -27.49 8.31
C SER A 299 -9.87 -27.44 7.11
N ALA A 300 -11.09 -26.93 7.29
CA ALA A 300 -12.11 -26.92 6.24
C ALA A 300 -11.83 -25.87 5.14
N LEU A 301 -11.32 -24.71 5.53
CA LEU A 301 -10.96 -23.62 4.61
C LEU A 301 -9.68 -23.90 3.81
N SER A 302 -8.80 -24.73 4.36
CA SER A 302 -7.61 -25.20 3.64
C SER A 302 -7.96 -26.00 2.37
N ASN A 303 -9.19 -26.51 2.30
CA ASN A 303 -9.69 -27.33 1.21
C ASN A 303 -10.39 -26.51 0.10
N ILE A 304 -10.64 -25.21 0.29
CA ILE A 304 -11.32 -24.40 -0.72
C ILE A 304 -10.30 -23.84 -1.72
N ARG A 305 -10.61 -24.00 -3.01
CA ARG A 305 -9.87 -23.43 -4.12
C ARG A 305 -10.81 -22.67 -5.06
N VAL A 306 -10.41 -21.47 -5.45
CA VAL A 306 -11.13 -20.62 -6.41
C VAL A 306 -10.32 -20.59 -7.70
N PHE A 307 -10.89 -21.08 -8.80
CA PHE A 307 -10.21 -21.28 -10.08
C PHE A 307 -8.84 -21.99 -9.94
N GLY A 308 -8.78 -23.02 -9.08
CA GLY A 308 -7.58 -23.84 -8.86
C GLY A 308 -6.61 -23.33 -7.79
N ASP A 309 -6.74 -22.08 -7.36
CA ASP A 309 -5.85 -21.46 -6.37
C ASP A 309 -6.45 -21.49 -4.98
N TYR A 310 -5.59 -21.59 -3.97
CA TYR A 310 -6.03 -21.43 -2.59
C TYR A 310 -6.55 -20.01 -2.33
N LEU A 311 -7.40 -19.88 -1.31
CA LEU A 311 -7.83 -18.57 -0.81
C LEU A 311 -6.63 -17.67 -0.49
N ILE A 312 -6.76 -16.38 -0.76
CA ILE A 312 -5.68 -15.42 -0.52
C ILE A 312 -5.32 -15.31 0.96
N SER A 313 -6.30 -15.49 1.85
CA SER A 313 -6.07 -15.54 3.29
C SER A 313 -5.05 -16.61 3.67
N ARG A 314 -5.04 -17.76 2.99
CA ARG A 314 -4.05 -18.82 3.19
C ARG A 314 -2.68 -18.43 2.64
N GLN A 315 -2.63 -17.79 1.47
CA GLN A 315 -1.36 -17.39 0.84
C GLN A 315 -0.62 -16.30 1.60
N LEU A 316 -1.36 -15.37 2.19
CA LEU A 316 -0.80 -14.26 2.95
C LEU A 316 -0.57 -14.59 4.43
N ASN A 317 -1.06 -15.74 4.91
CA ASN A 317 -0.89 -16.16 6.31
C ASN A 317 0.56 -16.59 6.57
N PRO A 318 1.33 -15.84 7.39
CA PRO A 318 2.73 -16.17 7.64
C PRO A 318 2.94 -17.47 8.42
N ILE A 319 1.91 -18.00 9.11
CA ILE A 319 1.97 -19.30 9.80
C ILE A 319 1.91 -20.43 8.77
N ILE A 320 1.09 -20.29 7.73
CA ILE A 320 0.89 -21.33 6.72
C ILE A 320 1.91 -21.21 5.59
N ASN A 321 2.21 -19.98 5.15
CA ASN A 321 3.11 -19.66 4.06
C ASN A 321 4.29 -18.82 4.57
N SER A 322 5.24 -19.47 5.24
CA SER A 322 6.28 -18.80 6.03
C SER A 322 7.15 -17.74 5.32
N PRO A 323 7.37 -17.72 4.00
CA PRO A 323 8.04 -16.56 3.41
C PRO A 323 7.08 -15.45 2.99
N TYR A 324 5.79 -15.70 2.72
CA TYR A 324 4.93 -14.73 2.03
C TYR A 324 3.89 -14.09 2.95
N ASN A 325 3.75 -12.77 2.85
CA ASN A 325 2.84 -11.98 3.68
C ASN A 325 2.36 -10.73 2.92
N LEU A 326 1.55 -9.89 3.58
CA LEU A 326 1.00 -8.68 2.98
C LEU A 326 2.09 -7.70 2.50
N TRP A 327 3.21 -7.55 3.23
CA TRP A 327 4.34 -6.70 2.81
C TRP A 327 4.97 -7.19 1.51
N LYS A 328 5.13 -8.51 1.33
CA LYS A 328 5.63 -9.07 0.07
C LYS A 328 4.63 -8.93 -1.08
N LEU A 329 3.34 -9.01 -0.79
CA LEU A 329 2.31 -8.68 -1.78
C LEU A 329 2.41 -7.22 -2.24
N MET A 330 2.62 -6.29 -1.31
CA MET A 330 2.85 -4.88 -1.64
C MET A 330 4.11 -4.71 -2.50
N GLN A 331 5.21 -5.36 -2.12
CA GLN A 331 6.45 -5.36 -2.89
C GLN A 331 6.23 -5.85 -4.32
N TRP A 332 5.53 -6.97 -4.48
CA TRP A 332 5.19 -7.54 -5.78
C TRP A 332 4.29 -6.61 -6.60
N THR A 333 3.32 -5.97 -5.96
CA THR A 333 2.40 -5.02 -6.59
C THR A 333 3.15 -3.83 -7.18
N PHE A 334 4.04 -3.20 -6.40
CA PHE A 334 4.85 -2.07 -6.87
C PHE A 334 5.95 -2.49 -7.85
N HIS A 335 6.43 -3.72 -7.76
CA HIS A 335 7.29 -4.29 -8.80
C HIS A 335 6.56 -4.40 -10.13
N CYS A 336 5.32 -4.90 -10.15
CA CYS A 336 4.49 -4.97 -11.34
C CYS A 336 4.19 -3.57 -11.91
N ALA A 337 3.94 -2.57 -11.06
CA ALA A 337 3.78 -1.17 -11.48
C ALA A 337 5.01 -0.68 -12.25
N ASN A 338 6.21 -0.94 -11.73
CA ASN A 338 7.44 -0.52 -12.38
C ASN A 338 7.65 -1.22 -13.74
N PHE A 339 7.44 -2.53 -13.82
CA PHE A 339 7.51 -3.24 -15.10
C PHE A 339 6.48 -2.73 -16.10
N SER A 340 5.25 -2.50 -15.64
CA SER A 340 4.18 -1.92 -16.45
C SER A 340 4.57 -0.54 -16.99
N THR A 341 5.04 0.39 -16.16
CA THR A 341 5.57 1.70 -16.59
C THR A 341 6.68 1.56 -17.64
N MET A 342 7.59 0.61 -17.48
CA MET A 342 8.64 0.36 -18.47
C MET A 342 8.07 -0.11 -19.82
N TYR A 343 7.03 -0.94 -19.80
CA TYR A 343 6.31 -1.37 -21.01
C TYR A 343 5.44 -0.25 -21.59
N GLN A 344 4.83 0.59 -20.78
CA GLN A 344 4.03 1.75 -21.19
C GLN A 344 4.85 2.71 -22.05
N LYS A 345 6.15 2.87 -21.75
CA LYS A 345 7.08 3.65 -22.58
C LYS A 345 7.44 2.99 -23.93
N GLN A 346 7.07 1.72 -24.16
CA GLN A 346 7.51 0.91 -25.31
C GLN A 346 6.37 0.28 -26.13
N LEU A 347 5.15 0.20 -25.59
CA LEU A 347 4.00 -0.46 -26.18
C LEU A 347 2.82 0.50 -26.32
N LEU A 348 2.07 0.42 -27.42
CA LEU A 348 0.86 1.21 -27.70
C LEU A 348 -0.30 0.91 -26.73
N ASP A 349 -0.54 -0.37 -26.44
CA ASP A 349 -1.64 -0.82 -25.57
C ASP A 349 -1.07 -1.53 -24.34
N SER A 350 -0.39 -0.75 -23.52
CA SER A 350 0.30 -1.19 -22.32
C SER A 350 -0.62 -1.44 -21.12
N ASN A 351 -1.82 -0.85 -21.14
CA ASN A 351 -2.90 -1.14 -20.19
C ASN A 351 -3.43 -2.58 -20.36
N SER A 352 -3.14 -3.26 -21.48
CA SER A 352 -3.42 -4.69 -21.69
C SER A 352 -2.31 -5.63 -21.20
N THR A 353 -1.24 -5.12 -20.58
CA THR A 353 -0.18 -5.98 -20.04
C THR A 353 -0.65 -6.70 -18.78
N ASN A 354 -0.19 -7.94 -18.58
CA ASN A 354 -0.49 -8.67 -17.36
C ASN A 354 0.16 -7.98 -16.14
N CYS A 355 1.32 -7.33 -16.29
CA CYS A 355 1.90 -6.49 -15.25
C CYS A 355 0.93 -5.40 -14.78
N HIS A 356 0.34 -4.63 -15.71
CA HIS A 356 -0.65 -3.61 -15.39
C HIS A 356 -1.86 -4.22 -14.67
N LEU A 357 -2.44 -5.28 -15.23
CA LEU A 357 -3.64 -5.91 -14.66
C LEU A 357 -3.41 -6.49 -13.26
N ILE A 358 -2.22 -7.05 -13.00
CA ILE A 358 -1.82 -7.53 -11.67
C ILE A 358 -1.64 -6.35 -10.71
N PHE A 359 -0.94 -5.30 -11.12
CA PHE A 359 -0.77 -4.08 -10.34
C PHE A 359 -2.13 -3.48 -9.96
N GLU A 360 -3.00 -3.25 -10.93
CA GLU A 360 -4.32 -2.65 -10.73
C GLU A 360 -5.17 -3.47 -9.76
N THR A 361 -5.16 -4.80 -9.92
CA THR A 361 -5.88 -5.75 -9.04
C THR A 361 -5.43 -5.60 -7.60
N TYR A 362 -4.13 -5.70 -7.35
CA TYR A 362 -3.62 -5.64 -5.99
C TYR A 362 -3.62 -4.23 -5.41
N ALA A 363 -3.47 -3.18 -6.22
CA ALA A 363 -3.58 -1.81 -5.75
C ALA A 363 -4.98 -1.51 -5.20
N LYS A 364 -6.04 -1.94 -5.89
CA LYS A 364 -7.44 -1.81 -5.42
C LYS A 364 -7.69 -2.58 -4.12
N LEU A 365 -7.17 -3.80 -4.02
CA LEU A 365 -7.29 -4.63 -2.81
C LEU A 365 -6.51 -4.04 -1.63
N LEU A 366 -5.25 -3.65 -1.84
CA LEU A 366 -4.40 -3.04 -0.82
C LEU A 366 -5.03 -1.75 -0.32
N ARG A 367 -5.60 -0.93 -1.21
CA ARG A 367 -6.32 0.28 -0.82
C ARG A 367 -7.46 -0.04 0.16
N LEU A 368 -8.31 -1.01 -0.18
CA LEU A 368 -9.40 -1.46 0.69
C LEU A 368 -8.88 -1.95 2.05
N ILE A 369 -7.79 -2.73 2.07
CA ILE A 369 -7.19 -3.24 3.30
C ILE A 369 -6.68 -2.07 4.15
N PHE A 370 -5.92 -1.14 3.58
CA PHE A 370 -5.37 0.00 4.31
C PHE A 370 -6.46 0.99 4.79
N ASP A 371 -7.52 1.19 4.02
CA ASP A 371 -8.70 1.96 4.46
C ASP A 371 -9.34 1.31 5.70
N PHE A 372 -9.49 -0.02 5.70
CA PHE A 372 -9.97 -0.74 6.89
C PHE A 372 -8.96 -0.72 8.05
N LEU A 373 -7.65 -0.78 7.80
CA LEU A 373 -6.64 -0.65 8.85
C LEU A 373 -6.74 0.72 9.53
N SER A 374 -6.94 1.79 8.76
CA SER A 374 -7.14 3.14 9.30
C SER A 374 -8.37 3.17 10.20
N PHE A 375 -9.51 2.67 9.72
CA PHE A 375 -10.72 2.57 10.54
C PHE A 375 -10.53 1.71 11.80
N ASN A 376 -9.97 0.49 11.65
CA ASN A 376 -9.74 -0.44 12.75
C ASN A 376 -8.87 0.19 13.83
N PHE A 377 -7.81 0.89 13.45
CA PHE A 377 -6.91 1.55 14.39
C PHE A 377 -7.65 2.60 15.23
N THR A 378 -8.40 3.51 14.59
CA THR A 378 -9.13 4.58 15.29
C THR A 378 -10.33 4.04 16.06
N TYR A 379 -11.15 3.19 15.43
CA TYR A 379 -12.37 2.61 16.03
C TYR A 379 -12.05 1.75 17.25
N HIS A 380 -11.03 0.89 17.18
CA HIS A 380 -10.66 0.01 18.28
C HIS A 380 -10.17 0.80 19.50
N LEU A 381 -9.38 1.86 19.31
CA LEU A 381 -8.95 2.74 20.40
C LEU A 381 -10.11 3.46 21.10
N ILE A 382 -11.15 3.83 20.35
CA ILE A 382 -12.32 4.55 20.88
C ILE A 382 -13.28 3.59 21.59
N THR A 383 -13.45 2.38 21.06
CA THR A 383 -14.50 1.44 21.51
C THR A 383 -14.02 0.41 22.53
N ASP A 384 -12.74 0.02 22.51
CA ASP A 384 -12.19 -0.91 23.48
C ASP A 384 -12.34 -0.36 24.90
N LYS A 385 -12.86 -1.20 25.82
CA LYS A 385 -13.19 -0.76 27.18
C LYS A 385 -11.98 -0.23 27.95
N ASN A 386 -10.81 -0.83 27.76
CA ASN A 386 -9.60 -0.43 28.47
C ASN A 386 -9.06 0.89 27.89
N SER A 387 -8.94 0.95 26.57
CA SER A 387 -8.49 2.14 25.83
C SER A 387 -9.41 3.33 26.09
N ARG A 388 -10.73 3.12 26.00
CA ARG A 388 -11.75 4.14 26.28
C ARG A 388 -11.68 4.69 27.69
N ARG A 389 -11.44 3.82 28.69
CA ARG A 389 -11.25 4.25 30.09
C ARG A 389 -9.99 5.09 30.25
N LEU A 390 -8.87 4.69 29.63
CA LEU A 390 -7.59 5.39 29.71
C LEU A 390 -7.59 6.71 28.95
N LEU A 391 -8.31 6.76 27.83
CA LEU A 391 -8.53 7.96 27.05
C LEU A 391 -9.66 8.84 27.63
N ASN A 392 -10.34 8.41 28.70
CA ASN A 392 -11.50 9.06 29.32
C ASN A 392 -12.47 9.66 28.27
N ILE A 393 -12.86 8.82 27.31
CA ILE A 393 -13.79 9.19 26.25
C ILE A 393 -15.23 8.97 26.75
N GLU A 394 -15.89 10.08 27.09
CA GLU A 394 -17.33 10.13 27.33
C GLU A 394 -18.03 10.26 25.97
N ILE A 395 -18.84 9.25 25.60
CA ILE A 395 -19.60 9.28 24.34
C ILE A 395 -20.90 10.04 24.64
N ASP A 396 -20.78 11.35 24.83
CA ASP A 396 -21.92 12.24 24.95
C ASP A 396 -22.14 12.92 23.60
N ASN A 397 -23.09 12.37 22.83
CA ASN A 397 -23.58 12.81 21.51
C ASN A 397 -22.84 12.31 20.25
N LYS A 398 -23.66 11.89 19.28
CA LYS A 398 -23.32 11.01 18.14
C LYS A 398 -22.57 11.67 16.96
N ASN A 399 -22.06 12.89 17.06
CA ASN A 399 -21.58 13.63 15.89
C ASN A 399 -20.20 14.31 16.01
N GLU A 400 -19.49 14.21 17.14
CA GLU A 400 -18.14 14.77 17.23
C GLU A 400 -17.09 13.73 16.78
N HIS A 401 -16.25 14.12 15.81
CA HIS A 401 -15.13 13.31 15.39
C HIS A 401 -14.07 13.29 16.50
N ILE A 402 -14.03 12.19 17.24
CA ILE A 402 -13.05 11.97 18.31
C ILE A 402 -11.71 11.62 17.66
N ASP A 403 -10.68 12.40 17.94
CA ASP A 403 -9.31 12.12 17.52
C ASP A 403 -8.48 11.54 18.68
N PRO A 404 -8.20 10.22 18.67
CA PRO A 404 -7.46 9.55 19.74
C PRO A 404 -6.08 10.15 20.01
N VAL A 405 -5.40 10.69 19.01
CA VAL A 405 -4.05 11.28 19.18
C VAL A 405 -4.13 12.55 20.01
N CYS A 406 -5.06 13.46 19.68
CA CYS A 406 -5.26 14.69 20.45
C CYS A 406 -5.55 14.38 21.93
N ILE A 407 -6.42 13.39 22.19
CA ILE A 407 -6.78 12.98 23.55
C ILE A 407 -5.61 12.32 24.26
N PHE A 408 -4.85 11.44 23.58
CA PHE A 408 -3.68 10.77 24.14
C PHE A 408 -2.67 11.77 24.73
N PHE A 409 -2.41 12.87 24.02
CA PHE A 409 -1.49 13.91 24.49
C PHE A 409 -2.05 14.83 25.59
N GLN A 410 -3.34 14.73 25.92
CA GLN A 410 -3.92 15.38 27.10
C GLN A 410 -3.85 14.49 28.35
N ARG A 411 -3.56 13.19 28.20
CA ARG A 411 -3.47 12.24 29.32
C ARG A 411 -2.14 12.33 30.07
N ASP A 412 -2.15 11.86 31.31
CA ASP A 412 -0.95 11.74 32.14
C ASP A 412 0.00 10.66 31.61
N ARG A 413 1.25 10.68 32.06
CA ARG A 413 2.30 9.77 31.57
C ARG A 413 2.00 8.29 31.82
N ILE A 414 1.26 7.94 32.87
CA ILE A 414 0.94 6.54 33.19
C ILE A 414 -0.09 6.03 32.18
N SER A 415 -1.19 6.77 32.00
CA SER A 415 -2.21 6.45 31.00
C SER A 415 -1.63 6.33 29.59
N ARG A 416 -0.69 7.22 29.20
CA ARG A 416 0.00 7.13 27.90
C ARG A 416 0.81 5.84 27.76
N LYS A 417 1.58 5.46 28.78
CA LYS A 417 2.34 4.20 28.77
C LYS A 417 1.43 2.98 28.65
N GLU A 418 0.29 2.99 29.33
CA GLU A 418 -0.69 1.89 29.23
C GLU A 418 -1.32 1.82 27.84
N ILE A 419 -1.66 2.96 27.22
CA ILE A 419 -2.16 3.01 25.85
C ILE A 419 -1.11 2.49 24.86
N ILE A 420 0.16 2.90 24.99
CA ILE A 420 1.26 2.37 24.17
C ILE A 420 1.36 0.84 24.34
N ASN A 421 1.23 0.33 25.57
CA ASN A 421 1.24 -1.10 25.83
C ASN A 421 0.05 -1.84 25.17
N ILE A 422 -1.13 -1.22 25.10
CA ILE A 422 -2.28 -1.76 24.33
C ILE A 422 -1.96 -1.76 22.84
N LEU A 423 -1.45 -0.65 22.31
CA LEU A 423 -1.06 -0.52 20.90
C LEU A 423 -0.06 -1.59 20.46
N GLU A 424 0.85 -1.99 21.34
CA GLU A 424 1.87 -2.99 21.01
C GLU A 424 1.39 -4.44 21.15
N ASN A 425 0.45 -4.72 22.07
CA ASN A 425 0.11 -6.08 22.46
C ASN A 425 -1.29 -6.54 22.06
N ASP A 426 -2.19 -5.62 21.72
CA ASP A 426 -3.56 -5.98 21.36
C ASP A 426 -3.62 -6.55 19.93
N ARG A 427 -4.01 -7.82 19.85
CA ARG A 427 -4.16 -8.55 18.59
C ARG A 427 -5.30 -8.06 17.72
N ASN A 428 -6.21 -7.24 18.25
CA ASN A 428 -7.30 -6.65 17.48
C ASN A 428 -6.85 -5.40 16.71
N ILE A 429 -5.68 -4.83 17.05
CA ILE A 429 -5.09 -3.70 16.33
C ILE A 429 -4.26 -4.26 15.17
N LEU A 430 -4.91 -4.39 14.01
CA LEU A 430 -4.32 -5.05 12.85
C LEU A 430 -3.08 -4.32 12.34
N LEU A 431 -3.04 -2.99 12.38
CA LEU A 431 -1.88 -2.22 11.96
C LEU A 431 -0.63 -2.59 12.79
N SER A 432 -0.77 -2.73 14.11
CA SER A 432 0.34 -3.14 14.97
C SER A 432 0.80 -4.57 14.67
N ASN A 433 -0.14 -5.49 14.45
CA ASN A 433 0.20 -6.84 13.99
C ASN A 433 0.94 -6.82 12.65
N LEU A 434 0.49 -6.00 11.69
CA LEU A 434 1.15 -5.85 10.40
C LEU A 434 2.59 -5.34 10.56
N MET A 435 2.82 -4.35 11.42
CA MET A 435 4.17 -3.85 11.71
C MET A 435 5.08 -4.94 12.29
N THR A 436 4.56 -5.81 13.17
CA THR A 436 5.36 -6.92 13.73
C THR A 436 5.79 -7.96 12.69
N GLN A 437 5.13 -8.01 11.52
CA GLN A 437 5.53 -8.89 10.40
C GLN A 437 6.72 -8.36 9.61
N LEU A 438 7.14 -7.10 9.81
CA LEU A 438 8.32 -6.54 9.16
C LEU A 438 9.60 -7.21 9.64
N GLY A 439 9.64 -7.67 10.90
CA GLY A 439 10.78 -8.36 11.48
C GLY A 439 10.87 -8.18 13.00
N PRO A 440 11.81 -8.88 13.66
CA PRO A 440 11.98 -8.79 15.12
C PRO A 440 12.64 -7.49 15.59
N SER A 441 13.45 -6.85 14.74
CA SER A 441 14.12 -5.59 15.05
C SER A 441 13.18 -4.42 14.79
N ARG A 442 12.72 -3.76 15.86
CA ARG A 442 11.86 -2.57 15.78
C ARG A 442 12.57 -1.36 15.14
N VAL A 443 13.90 -1.30 15.29
CA VAL A 443 14.75 -0.24 14.73
C VAL A 443 14.61 -0.17 13.21
N ASP A 444 14.45 -1.33 12.56
CA ASP A 444 14.45 -1.43 11.10
C ASP A 444 13.02 -1.36 10.52
N TRP A 445 12.00 -1.20 11.36
CA TRP A 445 10.61 -1.26 10.88
C TRP A 445 10.32 -0.14 9.87
N TYR A 446 10.69 1.10 10.16
CA TYR A 446 10.42 2.21 9.25
C TYR A 446 11.24 2.14 7.97
N ASP A 447 12.51 1.75 8.04
CA ASP A 447 13.33 1.49 6.85
C ASP A 447 12.66 0.44 5.94
N ARG A 448 12.23 -0.70 6.50
CA ARG A 448 11.53 -1.75 5.74
C ARG A 448 10.18 -1.28 5.19
N VAL A 449 9.40 -0.48 5.92
CA VAL A 449 8.17 0.11 5.39
C VAL A 449 8.48 0.94 4.15
N ILE A 450 9.49 1.80 4.22
CA ILE A 450 9.91 2.64 3.10
C ILE A 450 10.44 1.79 1.94
N GLU A 451 11.22 0.75 2.21
CA GLU A 451 11.70 -0.20 1.19
C GLU A 451 10.54 -0.86 0.44
N TYR A 452 9.57 -1.45 1.16
CA TYR A 452 8.41 -2.09 0.56
C TYR A 452 7.51 -1.09 -0.17
N ALA A 453 7.19 0.03 0.47
CA ALA A 453 6.29 1.05 -0.09
C ALA A 453 6.87 1.78 -1.29
N PHE A 454 8.20 1.90 -1.42
CA PHE A 454 8.88 2.58 -2.54
C PHE A 454 9.67 1.62 -3.44
N THR A 455 9.32 0.33 -3.43
CA THR A 455 9.85 -0.65 -4.37
C THR A 455 9.58 -0.21 -5.81
N GLY A 456 10.57 -0.40 -6.69
CA GLY A 456 10.45 -0.13 -8.13
C GLY A 456 10.72 1.30 -8.58
N LEU A 457 11.08 2.23 -7.68
CA LEU A 457 11.26 3.65 -8.02
C LEU A 457 12.71 4.15 -8.06
N ASN A 458 13.70 3.29 -7.77
CA ASN A 458 15.10 3.69 -7.74
C ASN A 458 15.71 3.78 -9.15
N LYS A 459 16.30 4.94 -9.47
CA LYS A 459 17.06 5.20 -10.70
C LYS A 459 18.28 4.28 -10.87
N ASP A 460 19.00 4.01 -9.79
CA ASP A 460 20.35 3.44 -9.86
C ASP A 460 20.41 1.90 -9.85
N LYS A 461 19.25 1.23 -9.83
CA LYS A 461 19.19 -0.23 -9.67
C LYS A 461 18.31 -0.98 -10.68
N PRO A 462 18.29 -0.67 -11.99
CA PRO A 462 17.78 -1.64 -12.95
C PRO A 462 18.73 -2.85 -13.08
N LYS A 463 19.99 -2.73 -12.65
CA LYS A 463 21.03 -3.77 -12.80
C LYS A 463 21.88 -4.09 -11.56
N SER A 464 21.76 -3.34 -10.45
CA SER A 464 22.54 -3.68 -9.26
C SER A 464 21.95 -4.94 -8.61
N GLU A 465 22.79 -5.95 -8.51
CA GLU A 465 22.66 -7.27 -7.91
C GLU A 465 22.19 -7.28 -6.44
N SER A 466 21.06 -6.68 -6.08
CA SER A 466 20.26 -7.28 -5.01
C SER A 466 19.58 -8.48 -5.64
N SER A 467 20.12 -9.67 -5.42
CA SER A 467 19.66 -10.97 -5.91
C SER A 467 18.19 -11.33 -5.60
N TYR A 468 17.43 -10.41 -4.99
CA TYR A 468 16.07 -10.62 -4.55
C TYR A 468 15.06 -9.99 -5.54
N GLN A 469 14.56 -10.82 -6.46
CA GLN A 469 13.35 -10.50 -7.19
C GLN A 469 12.13 -10.77 -6.30
N PRO A 470 11.24 -9.77 -6.10
CA PRO A 470 9.99 -9.97 -5.37
C PRO A 470 9.25 -11.19 -5.94
N GLN A 471 8.78 -12.06 -5.06
CA GLN A 471 8.03 -13.24 -5.47
C GLN A 471 6.54 -12.86 -5.63
N PRO A 472 5.81 -13.46 -6.58
CA PRO A 472 4.36 -13.30 -6.66
C PRO A 472 3.64 -14.05 -5.54
N CYS A 473 2.37 -13.68 -5.37
CA CYS A 473 1.44 -14.38 -4.49
C CYS A 473 1.11 -15.78 -5.04
N TYR A 474 0.91 -15.85 -6.35
CA TYR A 474 0.59 -17.09 -7.05
C TYR A 474 1.63 -17.37 -8.15
N GLU A 475 2.14 -18.60 -8.21
CA GLU A 475 3.19 -18.99 -9.18
C GLU A 475 2.80 -18.72 -10.65
N ARG A 476 1.51 -18.78 -10.98
CA ARG A 476 1.01 -18.48 -12.33
C ARG A 476 1.27 -17.05 -12.79
N GLU A 477 1.41 -16.10 -11.88
CA GLU A 477 1.70 -14.71 -12.22
C GLU A 477 3.09 -14.58 -12.83
N LYS A 478 4.05 -15.43 -12.43
CA LYS A 478 5.36 -15.52 -13.09
C LYS A 478 5.21 -15.92 -14.56
N LEU A 479 4.29 -16.83 -14.87
CA LEU A 479 4.04 -17.28 -16.24
C LEU A 479 3.43 -16.16 -17.07
N LEU A 480 2.44 -15.44 -16.53
CA LEU A 480 1.79 -14.32 -17.23
C LEU A 480 2.78 -13.22 -17.61
N ILE A 481 3.63 -12.79 -16.68
CA ILE A 481 4.59 -11.70 -16.92
C ILE A 481 5.69 -12.11 -17.90
N ARG A 482 6.05 -13.40 -17.96
CA ARG A 482 6.99 -13.89 -19.00
C ARG A 482 6.43 -13.70 -20.41
N HIS A 483 5.12 -13.80 -20.60
CA HIS A 483 4.50 -13.59 -21.91
C HIS A 483 4.48 -12.11 -22.33
N ASP A 484 4.42 -11.16 -21.39
CA ASP A 484 4.51 -9.73 -21.69
C ASP A 484 5.87 -9.35 -22.29
N ASN A 485 6.96 -9.98 -21.84
CA ASN A 485 8.32 -9.76 -22.35
C ASN A 485 8.49 -10.12 -23.84
N LEU A 486 7.57 -10.91 -24.41
CA LEU A 486 7.62 -11.35 -25.82
C LEU A 486 6.83 -10.42 -26.76
N LYS A 487 6.08 -9.44 -26.24
CA LYS A 487 5.33 -8.48 -27.07
C LYS A 487 6.33 -7.56 -27.81
N LYS A 488 6.21 -7.49 -29.15
CA LYS A 488 7.15 -6.76 -30.02
C LYS A 488 7.15 -5.26 -29.70
N LYS A 489 8.34 -4.66 -29.59
CA LYS A 489 8.53 -3.21 -29.49
C LYS A 489 7.92 -2.53 -30.72
N VAL A 490 7.06 -1.54 -30.50
CA VAL A 490 6.55 -0.67 -31.57
C VAL A 490 7.27 0.67 -31.49
N ASP A 491 7.28 1.43 -32.58
CA ASP A 491 7.85 2.78 -32.64
C ASP A 491 7.30 3.68 -31.52
N LYS A 492 8.21 4.40 -30.85
CA LYS A 492 7.96 5.23 -29.65
C LYS A 492 6.89 6.31 -29.85
N ASN A 493 6.60 6.68 -31.10
CA ASN A 493 5.77 7.83 -31.45
C ASN A 493 4.26 7.65 -31.17
N TYR A 494 3.81 6.45 -30.78
CA TYR A 494 2.40 6.18 -30.48
C TYR A 494 2.15 5.58 -29.08
N ALA A 495 3.16 5.55 -28.21
CA ALA A 495 2.99 5.01 -26.87
C ALA A 495 2.09 5.91 -26.01
N VAL A 496 1.10 5.32 -25.33
CA VAL A 496 0.22 6.03 -24.39
C VAL A 496 1.01 6.47 -23.17
N GLN A 497 0.88 7.74 -22.80
CA GLN A 497 1.59 8.39 -21.68
C GLN A 497 0.93 8.10 -20.32
N TYR A 498 0.66 6.83 -20.01
CA TYR A 498 0.22 6.42 -18.67
C TYR A 498 1.41 5.82 -17.91
N ASP A 499 1.48 6.05 -16.60
CA ASP A 499 2.60 5.64 -15.74
C ASP A 499 2.05 5.08 -14.42
N ASP A 500 2.05 3.75 -14.31
CA ASP A 500 1.58 3.03 -13.12
C ASP A 500 2.37 3.40 -11.86
N ASN A 501 3.66 3.75 -11.98
CA ASN A 501 4.45 4.24 -10.84
C ASN A 501 3.92 5.60 -10.34
N LEU A 502 3.53 6.51 -11.23
CA LEU A 502 2.89 7.77 -10.83
C LEU A 502 1.52 7.52 -10.19
N ASP A 503 0.69 6.67 -10.78
CA ASP A 503 -0.64 6.35 -10.23
C ASP A 503 -0.54 5.68 -8.85
N SER A 504 0.47 4.82 -8.68
CA SER A 504 0.73 4.11 -7.42
C SER A 504 1.05 5.03 -6.23
N MET A 505 1.45 6.30 -6.47
CA MET A 505 1.83 7.23 -5.39
C MET A 505 0.71 7.51 -4.41
N LYS A 506 -0.55 7.47 -4.87
CA LYS A 506 -1.71 7.64 -4.01
C LYS A 506 -1.79 6.54 -2.95
N LEU A 507 -1.64 5.28 -3.37
CA LEU A 507 -1.58 4.14 -2.46
C LEU A 507 -0.36 4.20 -1.54
N ARG A 508 0.82 4.56 -2.08
CA ARG A 508 2.06 4.71 -1.30
C ARG A 508 1.89 5.75 -0.20
N TYR A 509 1.34 6.92 -0.50
CA TYR A 509 1.00 7.93 0.49
C TYR A 509 0.03 7.37 1.55
N GLY A 510 -1.06 6.71 1.13
CA GLY A 510 -2.05 6.11 2.03
C GLY A 510 -1.45 5.12 3.04
N ILE A 511 -0.47 4.33 2.62
CA ILE A 511 0.30 3.44 3.48
C ILE A 511 1.16 4.22 4.49
N ILE A 512 1.85 5.27 4.02
CA ILE A 512 2.75 6.05 4.88
C ILE A 512 1.98 6.85 5.92
N ILE A 513 0.84 7.47 5.56
CA ILE A 513 0.09 8.33 6.48
C ILE A 513 -0.48 7.55 7.68
N ILE A 514 -0.96 6.33 7.49
CA ILE A 514 -1.45 5.51 8.62
C ILE A 514 -0.29 5.06 9.52
N VAL A 515 0.87 4.74 8.95
CA VAL A 515 2.08 4.38 9.74
C VAL A 515 2.57 5.60 10.52
N TYR A 516 2.56 6.78 9.90
CA TYR A 516 2.85 8.04 10.57
C TYR A 516 1.85 8.32 11.70
N TYR A 517 0.54 8.20 11.45
CA TYR A 517 -0.49 8.42 12.47
C TYR A 517 -0.31 7.50 13.68
N ARG A 518 0.04 6.22 13.46
CA ARG A 518 0.42 5.30 14.54
C ARG A 518 1.69 5.76 15.28
N SER A 519 2.71 6.23 14.57
CA SER A 519 3.98 6.67 15.16
C SER A 519 3.82 7.86 16.13
N LEU A 520 2.79 8.69 15.96
CA LEU A 520 2.50 9.82 16.85
C LEU A 520 2.31 9.40 18.32
N PHE A 521 1.78 8.19 18.58
CA PHE A 521 1.64 7.68 19.95
C PHE A 521 2.96 7.34 20.65
N PHE A 522 4.06 7.26 19.89
CA PHE A 522 5.40 6.97 20.38
C PHE A 522 6.28 8.22 20.47
N SER A 523 5.72 9.41 20.23
CA SER A 523 6.43 10.68 20.42
C SER A 523 6.45 11.07 21.90
N ASP A 524 7.61 11.51 22.39
CA ASP A 524 7.81 11.98 23.76
C ASP A 524 7.28 13.42 23.99
N GLY A 525 6.84 14.10 22.93
CA GLY A 525 6.41 15.50 22.95
C GLY A 525 5.02 15.76 23.53
N SER A 526 4.70 17.04 23.72
CA SER A 526 3.35 17.53 23.95
C SER A 526 2.77 18.07 22.64
N PHE A 527 1.58 17.60 22.27
CA PHE A 527 0.87 18.01 21.04
C PHE A 527 0.46 19.49 21.03
N ILE A 528 0.34 20.11 22.21
CA ILE A 528 -0.25 21.46 22.39
C ILE A 528 0.79 22.47 22.88
N ASN A 529 1.85 22.02 23.55
CA ASN A 529 2.88 22.90 24.12
C ASN A 529 4.27 22.35 23.81
N GLY A 530 4.94 22.94 22.83
CA GLY A 530 6.31 22.64 22.40
C GLY A 530 7.42 22.87 23.45
N SER A 531 7.15 22.61 24.73
CA SER A 531 8.22 22.33 25.68
C SER A 531 8.82 20.98 25.28
N LYS A 532 10.00 21.01 24.66
CA LYS A 532 10.90 19.85 24.61
C LYS A 532 11.14 19.46 26.07
N VAL A 533 10.51 18.36 26.50
CA VAL A 533 10.83 17.74 27.78
C VAL A 533 12.15 17.00 27.57
N ASP A 534 13.06 17.14 28.53
CA ASP A 534 14.42 16.60 28.51
C ASP A 534 14.54 15.18 27.93
N ASP A 535 15.65 14.97 27.21
CA ASP A 535 16.13 13.78 26.49
C ASP A 535 16.00 12.45 27.26
N SER A 536 14.78 11.94 27.44
CA SER A 536 14.57 10.55 27.84
C SER A 536 14.42 9.69 26.59
N SER A 537 15.51 9.04 26.17
CA SER A 537 15.58 7.96 25.17
C SER A 537 14.49 7.98 24.09
N ALA A 538 14.72 8.74 23.02
CA ALA A 538 13.83 8.79 21.85
C ALA A 538 13.37 7.36 21.49
N SER A 539 12.06 7.15 21.51
CA SER A 539 11.48 5.87 21.09
C SER A 539 11.99 5.52 19.69
N GLN A 540 12.45 4.28 19.49
CA GLN A 540 12.84 3.78 18.17
C GLN A 540 11.69 3.81 17.15
N LEU A 541 10.46 4.04 17.63
CA LEU A 541 9.23 4.14 16.84
C LEU A 541 8.73 5.59 16.72
N SER A 542 9.58 6.59 16.96
CA SER A 542 9.18 8.00 16.86
C SER A 542 8.82 8.41 15.41
N PRO A 543 7.92 9.40 15.23
CA PRO A 543 7.56 9.91 13.90
C PRO A 543 8.76 10.51 13.17
N GLU A 544 9.71 11.11 13.89
CA GLU A 544 10.90 11.75 13.33
C GLU A 544 11.78 10.73 12.58
N ILE A 545 11.93 9.51 13.12
CA ILE A 545 12.70 8.44 12.47
C ILE A 545 12.02 8.02 11.15
N LEU A 546 10.69 7.87 11.15
CA LEU A 546 9.95 7.55 9.92
C LEU A 546 10.13 8.63 8.86
N LEU A 547 9.97 9.90 9.25
CA LEU A 547 10.12 11.04 8.34
C LEU A 547 11.55 11.20 7.83
N GLN A 548 12.55 10.88 8.65
CA GLN A 548 13.95 10.85 8.22
C GLN A 548 14.20 9.78 7.15
N GLN A 549 13.69 8.56 7.34
CA GLN A 549 13.83 7.51 6.32
C GLN A 549 13.08 7.88 5.03
N LEU A 550 11.89 8.46 5.16
CA LEU A 550 11.09 8.93 4.02
C LEU A 550 11.76 10.10 3.28
N SER A 551 12.36 11.06 3.99
CA SER A 551 13.04 12.20 3.37
C SER A 551 14.27 11.74 2.59
N CYS A 552 15.11 10.88 3.18
CA CYS A 552 16.23 10.26 2.49
C CYS A 552 15.77 9.53 1.23
N LYS A 553 14.65 8.79 1.30
CA LYS A 553 14.10 8.10 0.14
C LYS A 553 13.66 9.08 -0.94
N LEU A 554 12.83 10.07 -0.61
CA LEU A 554 12.28 11.03 -1.57
C LEU A 554 13.36 11.85 -2.31
N ILE A 555 14.48 12.15 -1.64
CA ILE A 555 15.62 12.83 -2.26
C ILE A 555 16.24 11.99 -3.36
N THR A 556 16.30 10.66 -3.22
CA THR A 556 16.85 9.77 -4.25
C THR A 556 15.92 9.53 -5.45
N LEU A 557 14.63 9.86 -5.33
CA LEU A 557 13.66 9.60 -6.40
C LEU A 557 13.72 10.63 -7.52
N ASP A 558 13.13 10.32 -8.67
CA ASP A 558 12.81 11.32 -9.69
C ASP A 558 11.91 12.43 -9.14
N TYR A 559 12.09 13.65 -9.69
CA TYR A 559 11.28 14.81 -9.34
C TYR A 559 9.78 14.55 -9.53
N SER A 560 9.40 13.86 -10.61
CA SER A 560 8.01 13.51 -10.93
C SER A 560 7.35 12.68 -9.81
N TYR A 561 8.08 11.73 -9.21
CA TYR A 561 7.58 10.91 -8.11
C TYR A 561 7.42 11.72 -6.82
N LEU A 562 8.36 12.61 -6.49
CA LEU A 562 8.20 13.51 -5.34
C LEU A 562 6.99 14.42 -5.53
N LYS A 563 6.86 15.06 -6.70
CA LYS A 563 5.70 15.89 -7.04
C LYS A 563 4.39 15.12 -6.88
N GLN A 564 4.33 13.91 -7.43
CA GLN A 564 3.11 13.10 -7.39
C GLN A 564 2.79 12.60 -5.97
N PHE A 565 3.78 12.34 -5.12
CA PHE A 565 3.58 12.04 -3.70
C PHE A 565 2.93 13.21 -2.94
N TYR A 566 3.33 14.45 -3.24
CA TYR A 566 2.69 15.65 -2.67
C TYR A 566 1.31 15.93 -3.27
N LEU A 567 1.06 15.57 -4.53
CA LEU A 567 -0.29 15.64 -5.11
C LEU A 567 -1.23 14.59 -4.50
N ALA A 568 -0.71 13.41 -4.16
CA ALA A 568 -1.47 12.37 -3.48
C ALA A 568 -2.04 12.86 -2.14
N TYR A 569 -1.33 13.71 -1.39
CA TYR A 569 -1.85 14.37 -0.19
C TYR A 569 -3.19 15.08 -0.46
N TYR A 570 -3.30 15.91 -1.51
CA TYR A 570 -4.54 16.61 -1.83
C TYR A 570 -5.68 15.66 -2.24
N MET A 571 -5.36 14.57 -2.93
CA MET A 571 -6.34 13.55 -3.31
C MET A 571 -6.84 12.76 -2.10
N GLU A 572 -5.95 12.42 -1.19
CA GLU A 572 -6.23 11.61 0.00
C GLU A 572 -6.96 12.39 1.07
N ILE A 573 -6.69 13.69 1.24
CA ILE A 573 -7.48 14.57 2.11
C ILE A 573 -8.97 14.57 1.75
N ALA A 574 -9.30 14.38 0.46
CA ALA A 574 -10.68 14.35 0.01
C ALA A 574 -11.37 13.00 0.29
N GLU A 575 -10.59 11.91 0.41
CA GLU A 575 -11.11 10.54 0.45
C GLU A 575 -10.93 9.82 1.79
N ASP A 576 -9.82 10.07 2.51
CA ASP A 576 -9.56 9.48 3.82
C ASP A 576 -10.42 10.16 4.88
N LYS A 577 -11.36 9.40 5.42
CA LYS A 577 -12.32 9.84 6.44
C LYS A 577 -11.87 9.52 7.86
N PHE A 578 -10.78 8.77 8.03
CA PHE A 578 -10.39 8.19 9.33
C PHE A 578 -9.21 8.92 9.97
N ILE A 579 -8.29 9.45 9.17
CA ILE A 579 -7.16 10.25 9.67
C ILE A 579 -7.44 11.74 9.45
N SER A 580 -7.52 12.50 10.55
CA SER A 580 -7.79 13.93 10.50
C SER A 580 -6.78 14.69 9.64
N LYS A 581 -7.29 15.65 8.86
CA LYS A 581 -6.52 16.51 7.93
C LYS A 581 -5.34 17.21 8.61
N ILE A 582 -5.46 17.50 9.92
CA ILE A 582 -4.40 18.15 10.69
C ILE A 582 -3.13 17.29 10.76
N HIS A 583 -3.26 15.97 10.94
CA HIS A 583 -2.11 15.07 11.01
C HIS A 583 -1.49 14.83 9.65
N GLN A 584 -2.33 14.79 8.60
CA GLN A 584 -1.86 14.72 7.22
C GLN A 584 -1.03 15.96 6.87
N TYR A 585 -1.54 17.16 7.17
CA TYR A 585 -0.82 18.41 6.95
C TYR A 585 0.48 18.46 7.75
N ARG A 586 0.45 18.08 9.03
CA ARG A 586 1.62 18.01 9.90
C ARG A 586 2.71 17.09 9.32
N MET A 587 2.34 15.89 8.87
CA MET A 587 3.27 14.95 8.24
C MET A 587 3.97 15.60 7.06
N MET A 588 3.20 16.24 6.16
CA MET A 588 3.74 16.87 4.95
C MET A 588 4.60 18.09 5.27
N LEU A 589 4.23 18.89 6.27
CA LEU A 589 5.03 20.03 6.72
C LEU A 589 6.38 19.59 7.28
N GLU A 590 6.39 18.65 8.22
CA GLU A 590 7.63 18.12 8.82
C GLU A 590 8.50 17.40 7.79
N LEU A 591 7.90 16.62 6.90
CA LEU A 591 8.60 15.99 5.79
C LEU A 591 9.26 17.03 4.88
N THR A 592 8.54 18.11 4.56
CA THR A 592 9.06 19.19 3.71
C THR A 592 10.27 19.87 4.34
N LYS A 593 10.24 20.15 5.65
CA LYS A 593 11.40 20.67 6.39
C LYS A 593 12.58 19.73 6.26
N MET A 594 12.39 18.44 6.57
CA MET A 594 13.46 17.46 6.53
C MET A 594 14.07 17.31 5.13
N VAL A 595 13.25 17.32 4.08
CA VAL A 595 13.74 17.27 2.70
C VAL A 595 14.49 18.55 2.33
N LEU A 596 13.97 19.74 2.68
CA LEU A 596 14.66 21.00 2.42
C LEU A 596 16.00 21.10 3.17
N ILE A 597 16.04 20.70 4.44
CA ILE A 597 17.28 20.65 5.24
C ILE A 597 18.27 19.68 4.61
N SER A 598 17.81 18.51 4.17
CA SER A 598 18.69 17.51 3.55
C SER A 598 19.21 17.94 2.18
N LEU A 599 18.44 18.72 1.41
CA LEU A 599 18.87 19.28 0.12
C LEU A 599 19.82 20.48 0.27
N THR A 600 19.66 21.29 1.33
CA THR A 600 20.39 22.58 1.47
C THR A 600 21.43 22.57 2.58
N GLY A 601 21.42 21.59 3.49
CA GLY A 601 22.27 21.58 4.69
C GLY A 601 21.95 22.68 5.72
N ILE A 602 20.92 23.52 5.49
CA ILE A 602 20.60 24.67 6.34
C ILE A 602 19.69 24.22 7.49
N SER A 603 20.28 23.97 8.66
CA SER A 603 19.54 23.58 9.87
C SER A 603 18.55 24.64 10.37
N GLU A 604 18.79 25.92 10.04
CA GLU A 604 17.96 27.03 10.50
C GLU A 604 16.57 27.07 9.87
N ILE A 605 16.32 26.27 8.82
CA ILE A 605 14.99 26.12 8.20
C ILE A 605 13.92 25.76 9.25
N ASP A 606 14.29 24.99 10.27
CA ASP A 606 13.39 24.64 11.38
C ASP A 606 12.88 25.88 12.13
N ASN A 607 13.69 26.94 12.24
CA ASN A 607 13.31 28.16 12.93
C ASN A 607 12.28 28.97 12.13
N TYR A 608 12.31 28.89 10.81
CA TYR A 608 11.40 29.63 9.93
C TYR A 608 10.04 28.96 9.77
N LEU A 609 9.95 27.64 10.03
CA LEU A 609 8.77 26.82 9.77
C LEU A 609 8.17 26.26 11.06
N SER A 610 8.10 27.05 12.14
CA SER A 610 7.56 26.58 13.42
C SER A 610 6.10 26.08 13.29
N GLU A 611 5.83 24.88 13.80
CA GLU A 611 4.53 24.21 13.73
C GLU A 611 3.41 25.03 14.40
N LYS A 612 3.74 25.71 15.51
CA LYS A 612 2.83 26.60 16.24
C LYS A 612 2.44 27.84 15.44
N GLU A 613 3.34 28.34 14.60
CA GLU A 613 3.11 29.55 13.85
C GLU A 613 2.22 29.27 12.62
N MET A 614 2.45 28.17 11.91
CA MET A 614 1.70 27.78 10.71
C MET A 614 0.24 27.35 10.99
N LEU A 615 -0.04 26.76 12.15
CA LEU A 615 -1.41 26.42 12.58
C LEU A 615 -2.13 27.58 13.29
N SER A 616 -1.41 28.62 13.70
CA SER A 616 -2.00 29.83 14.28
C SER A 616 -2.47 30.78 13.17
N THR A 617 -3.61 31.43 13.38
CA THR A 617 -4.25 32.37 12.44
C THR A 617 -3.51 33.71 12.28
N HIS A 618 -2.25 33.80 12.71
CA HIS A 618 -1.51 35.06 12.80
C HIS A 618 -0.61 35.32 11.58
N CYS A 619 -0.69 36.53 11.02
CA CYS A 619 0.13 36.97 9.86
C CYS A 619 1.65 36.81 10.04
N ASN A 620 2.15 36.74 11.28
CA ASN A 620 3.58 36.64 11.58
C ASN A 620 4.21 35.33 11.07
N SER A 621 3.46 34.22 11.06
CA SER A 621 3.96 32.92 10.58
C SER A 621 4.27 32.91 9.09
N SER A 622 3.44 33.61 8.33
CA SER A 622 3.62 33.79 6.89
C SER A 622 4.77 34.73 6.59
N GLN A 623 5.11 35.68 7.47
CA GLN A 623 6.27 36.55 7.29
C GLN A 623 7.60 35.78 7.42
N SER A 624 7.74 34.93 8.44
CA SER A 624 8.94 34.10 8.64
C SER A 624 9.25 33.24 7.41
N PHE A 625 8.24 32.57 6.84
CA PHE A 625 8.41 31.78 5.63
C PHE A 625 8.73 32.64 4.38
N ILE A 626 8.10 33.81 4.24
CA ILE A 626 8.39 34.72 3.13
C ILE A 626 9.82 35.27 3.21
N ASP A 627 10.35 35.47 4.43
CA ASP A 627 11.75 35.81 4.64
C ASP A 627 12.68 34.65 4.28
N LEU A 628 12.31 33.40 4.58
CA LEU A 628 13.04 32.21 4.15
C LEU A 628 13.17 32.13 2.63
N ILE A 629 12.08 32.29 1.87
CA ILE A 629 12.10 32.18 0.39
C ILE A 629 13.07 33.16 -0.27
N VAL A 630 13.30 34.33 0.33
CA VAL A 630 14.24 35.33 -0.20
C VAL A 630 15.66 35.19 0.36
N ASP A 631 15.92 34.20 1.20
CA ASP A 631 17.27 33.90 1.67
C ASP A 631 18.09 33.32 0.51
N GLN A 632 19.17 34.01 0.16
CA GLN A 632 20.05 33.58 -0.93
C GLN A 632 20.76 32.26 -0.61
N ARG A 633 20.97 31.93 0.67
CA ARG A 633 21.65 30.71 1.11
C ARG A 633 20.95 29.45 0.60
N LEU A 634 19.61 29.46 0.53
CA LEU A 634 18.83 28.34 0.00
C LEU A 634 19.25 27.95 -1.41
N TYR A 635 19.41 28.94 -2.29
CA TYR A 635 19.75 28.70 -3.70
C TYR A 635 21.25 28.51 -3.90
N GLN A 636 22.04 29.26 -3.13
CA GLN A 636 23.50 29.24 -3.24
C GLN A 636 24.08 27.85 -2.96
N VAL A 637 23.59 27.15 -1.92
CA VAL A 637 24.14 25.83 -1.55
C VAL A 637 24.00 24.81 -2.69
N LEU A 638 22.86 24.77 -3.39
CA LEU A 638 22.72 23.86 -4.53
C LEU A 638 23.59 24.24 -5.72
N VAL A 639 23.89 25.53 -5.91
CA VAL A 639 24.70 25.99 -7.04
C VAL A 639 26.20 25.81 -6.79
N GLU A 640 26.61 25.84 -5.52
CA GLU A 640 28.00 25.65 -5.10
C GLU A 640 28.32 24.19 -4.74
N ASP A 641 27.35 23.29 -4.85
CA ASP A 641 27.56 21.85 -4.69
C ASP A 641 28.20 21.27 -5.96
N GLU A 642 29.49 20.92 -5.83
CA GLU A 642 30.31 20.36 -6.92
C GLU A 642 30.15 18.84 -7.05
N THR A 643 29.34 18.20 -6.19
CA THR A 643 29.25 16.73 -6.09
C THR A 643 28.25 16.10 -7.06
N TYR A 644 27.51 16.89 -7.84
CA TYR A 644 26.56 16.37 -8.82
C TYR A 644 27.28 15.59 -9.92
N PRO A 645 26.93 14.31 -10.16
CA PRO A 645 27.59 13.52 -11.19
C PRO A 645 27.11 13.90 -12.59
N HIS A 646 25.87 14.39 -12.75
CA HIS A 646 25.31 14.81 -14.04
C HIS A 646 24.37 16.01 -13.89
N TRP A 647 24.13 16.73 -15.00
CA TRP A 647 23.15 17.82 -15.10
C TRP A 647 21.77 17.45 -14.54
N GLN A 648 21.29 16.24 -14.86
CA GLN A 648 19.95 15.79 -14.46
C GLN A 648 19.81 15.65 -12.93
N ASP A 649 20.91 15.45 -12.21
CA ASP A 649 20.91 15.34 -10.76
C ASP A 649 20.77 16.72 -10.11
N PHE A 650 21.47 17.73 -10.63
CA PHE A 650 21.27 19.13 -10.27
C PHE A 650 19.85 19.59 -10.61
N GLU A 651 19.38 19.36 -11.85
CA GLU A 651 18.04 19.77 -12.28
C GLU A 651 16.96 19.14 -11.37
N ALA A 652 17.10 17.87 -11.03
CA ALA A 652 16.17 17.19 -10.12
C ALA A 652 16.19 17.81 -8.72
N ALA A 653 17.37 18.10 -8.14
CA ALA A 653 17.49 18.74 -6.83
C ALA A 653 16.88 20.16 -6.85
N TRP A 654 17.18 20.94 -7.89
CA TRP A 654 16.64 22.28 -8.11
C TRP A 654 15.11 22.28 -8.23
N CYS A 655 14.55 21.40 -9.06
CA CYS A 655 13.10 21.26 -9.24
C CYS A 655 12.40 20.83 -7.94
N LYS A 656 12.98 19.89 -7.19
CA LYS A 656 12.44 19.44 -5.89
C LYS A 656 12.39 20.59 -4.89
N MET A 657 13.51 21.28 -4.67
CA MET A 657 13.53 22.42 -3.75
C MET A 657 12.49 23.48 -4.12
N ASN A 658 12.45 23.88 -5.40
CA ASN A 658 11.52 24.91 -5.86
C ASN A 658 10.05 24.48 -5.74
N TYR A 659 9.76 23.21 -6.01
CA TYR A 659 8.42 22.66 -5.83
C TYR A 659 7.99 22.65 -4.36
N LEU A 660 8.89 22.24 -3.45
CA LEU A 660 8.63 22.24 -2.00
C LEU A 660 8.38 23.65 -1.46
N LEU A 661 9.18 24.64 -1.89
CA LEU A 661 8.93 26.05 -1.56
C LEU A 661 7.59 26.53 -2.12
N GLY A 662 7.23 26.11 -3.34
CA GLY A 662 5.92 26.40 -3.93
C GLY A 662 4.77 25.79 -3.13
N TRP A 663 4.90 24.54 -2.70
CA TRP A 663 3.90 23.85 -1.88
C TRP A 663 3.71 24.49 -0.51
N LEU A 664 4.80 24.90 0.16
CA LEU A 664 4.74 25.64 1.42
C LEU A 664 4.04 27.00 1.25
N LEU A 665 4.34 27.70 0.14
CA LEU A 665 3.68 28.96 -0.18
C LEU A 665 2.19 28.76 -0.41
N GLU A 666 1.81 27.82 -1.26
CA GLU A 666 0.39 27.52 -1.51
C GLU A 666 -0.36 27.16 -0.22
N SER A 667 0.25 26.34 0.63
CA SER A 667 -0.33 25.94 1.91
C SER A 667 -0.52 27.13 2.85
N SER A 668 0.50 27.98 2.97
CA SER A 668 0.46 29.21 3.78
C SER A 668 -0.61 30.19 3.29
N LEU A 669 -0.70 30.38 1.97
CA LEU A 669 -1.69 31.27 1.35
C LEU A 669 -3.12 30.77 1.53
N SER A 670 -3.33 29.45 1.44
CA SER A 670 -4.66 28.85 1.62
C SER A 670 -5.17 29.05 3.06
N HIS A 671 -4.28 29.04 4.06
CA HIS A 671 -4.63 29.39 5.44
C HIS A 671 -4.96 30.88 5.63
N LEU A 672 -4.26 31.76 4.92
CA LEU A 672 -4.54 33.20 4.97
C LEU A 672 -5.94 33.51 4.42
N GLN A 673 -6.27 33.00 3.22
CA GLN A 673 -7.55 33.28 2.56
C GLN A 673 -8.78 32.91 3.40
N ASN A 674 -8.71 31.80 4.14
CA ASN A 674 -9.82 31.33 4.97
C ASN A 674 -10.09 32.23 6.20
N ASN A 675 -9.14 33.11 6.57
CA ASN A 675 -9.20 33.90 7.80
C ASN A 675 -9.33 35.42 7.56
N SER A 676 -9.27 35.89 6.31
CA SER A 676 -8.94 37.29 6.00
C SER A 676 -10.01 38.03 5.19
N THR A 677 -11.24 38.12 5.70
CA THR A 677 -12.31 38.89 5.03
C THR A 677 -12.53 40.32 5.52
N GLU A 678 -11.86 40.82 6.58
CA GLU A 678 -12.31 42.08 7.22
C GLU A 678 -11.24 43.11 7.67
N SER A 679 -9.95 43.02 7.28
CA SER A 679 -8.94 44.01 7.74
C SER A 679 -8.29 44.83 6.61
N SER A 680 -8.16 46.15 6.83
CA SER A 680 -7.48 47.11 5.94
C SER A 680 -6.00 46.78 5.70
N ASN A 681 -5.37 46.02 6.60
CA ASN A 681 -3.97 45.60 6.51
C ASN A 681 -3.74 44.42 5.56
N TYR A 682 -4.80 43.80 5.05
CA TYR A 682 -4.71 42.64 4.19
C TYR A 682 -4.09 42.96 2.82
N ASN A 683 -4.49 44.06 2.19
CA ASN A 683 -3.98 44.46 0.88
C ASN A 683 -2.48 44.82 0.94
N GLU A 684 -2.04 45.53 1.99
CA GLU A 684 -0.62 45.85 2.20
C GLU A 684 0.21 44.57 2.40
N PHE A 685 -0.34 43.58 3.10
CA PHE A 685 0.32 42.30 3.31
C PHE A 685 0.40 41.44 2.04
N VAL A 686 -0.65 41.42 1.21
CA VAL A 686 -0.62 40.74 -0.10
C VAL A 686 0.41 41.40 -1.02
N ASP A 687 0.49 42.73 -1.05
CA ASP A 687 1.52 43.46 -1.81
C ASP A 687 2.93 43.19 -1.29
N TYR A 688 3.11 43.04 0.02
CA TYR A 688 4.36 42.61 0.63
C TYR A 688 4.77 41.20 0.14
N ILE A 689 3.86 40.23 0.19
CA ILE A 689 4.09 38.86 -0.30
C ILE A 689 4.49 38.91 -1.78
N TYR A 690 3.75 39.64 -2.61
CA TYR A 690 4.00 39.72 -4.05
C TYR A 690 5.40 40.26 -4.35
N LYS A 691 5.82 41.36 -3.71
CA LYS A 691 7.15 41.94 -3.89
C LYS A 691 8.27 40.99 -3.48
N ARG A 692 8.09 40.23 -2.39
CA ARG A 692 9.09 39.28 -1.89
C ARG A 692 9.20 38.05 -2.79
N VAL A 693 8.07 37.54 -3.25
CA VAL A 693 8.00 36.41 -4.19
C VAL A 693 8.64 36.77 -5.54
N GLU A 694 8.40 37.97 -6.07
CA GLU A 694 9.05 38.45 -7.30
C GLU A 694 10.58 38.64 -7.13
N LYS A 695 11.02 39.06 -5.94
CA LYS A 695 12.46 39.09 -5.61
C LYS A 695 13.04 37.67 -5.63
N ALA A 696 12.34 36.70 -5.06
CA ALA A 696 12.79 35.32 -5.01
C ALA A 696 12.86 34.67 -6.39
N ASP A 697 11.86 34.86 -7.26
CA ASP A 697 11.89 34.33 -8.63
C ASP A 697 13.07 34.91 -9.43
N ARG A 698 13.40 36.19 -9.27
CA ARG A 698 14.61 36.79 -9.88
C ARG A 698 15.90 36.19 -9.32
N MET A 699 15.95 35.91 -8.01
CA MET A 699 17.09 35.25 -7.38
C MET A 699 17.28 33.82 -7.90
N LYS A 700 16.20 33.05 -8.07
CA LYS A 700 16.24 31.71 -8.65
C LYS A 700 16.85 31.72 -10.04
N ILE A 701 16.35 32.60 -10.93
CA ILE A 701 16.88 32.73 -12.30
C ILE A 701 18.37 33.08 -12.27
N LYS A 702 18.77 34.05 -11.44
CA LYS A 702 20.17 34.46 -11.31
C LYS A 702 21.07 33.29 -10.90
N TRP A 703 20.69 32.54 -9.88
CA TRP A 703 21.49 31.44 -9.35
C TRP A 703 21.51 30.22 -10.28
N PHE A 704 20.38 29.89 -10.91
CA PHE A 704 20.31 28.83 -11.91
C PHE A 704 21.23 29.11 -13.11
N ASN A 705 21.15 30.32 -13.67
CA ASN A 705 22.04 30.71 -14.77
C ASN A 705 23.51 30.76 -14.35
N LYS A 706 23.80 31.14 -13.10
CA LYS A 706 25.18 31.08 -12.57
C LYS A 706 25.71 29.64 -12.57
N PHE A 707 24.90 28.66 -12.18
CA PHE A 707 25.29 27.25 -12.21
C PHE A 707 25.65 26.79 -13.63
N ILE A 708 24.78 27.10 -14.61
CA ILE A 708 25.00 26.77 -16.03
C ILE A 708 26.31 27.38 -16.53
N LEU A 709 26.51 28.69 -16.29
CA LEU A 709 27.71 29.39 -16.76
C LEU A 709 28.98 28.83 -16.11
N ASN A 710 28.95 28.45 -14.83
CA ASN A 710 30.09 27.85 -14.15
C ASN A 710 30.49 26.49 -14.75
N HIS A 711 29.54 25.73 -15.31
CA HIS A 711 29.77 24.42 -15.90
C HIS A 711 29.95 24.48 -17.44
N CYS A 712 30.06 25.67 -18.02
CA CYS A 712 30.30 25.87 -19.46
C CYS A 712 31.79 25.63 -19.78
N GLU A 713 32.07 24.82 -20.80
CA GLU A 713 33.44 24.41 -21.16
C GLU A 713 34.41 25.59 -21.37
N ASP A 714 33.95 26.70 -21.97
CA ASP A 714 34.81 27.84 -22.30
C ASP A 714 35.26 28.69 -21.11
N ASN A 715 34.54 28.67 -19.97
CA ASN A 715 34.94 29.40 -18.76
C ASN A 715 36.14 28.74 -18.03
N THR A 716 36.46 27.48 -18.33
CA THR A 716 37.62 26.79 -17.76
C THR A 716 38.95 27.15 -18.43
N LYS A 717 38.90 27.76 -19.63
CA LYS A 717 40.10 28.16 -20.38
C LYS A 717 40.62 29.54 -19.97
N SER A 718 39.81 30.38 -19.31
CA SER A 718 40.13 31.79 -19.08
C SER A 718 40.61 32.17 -17.68
N ASP A 719 40.40 31.35 -16.64
CA ASP A 719 40.78 31.69 -15.27
C ASP A 719 41.57 30.57 -14.57
N ASN A 720 42.65 30.96 -13.87
CA ASN A 720 43.58 30.10 -13.10
C ASN A 720 42.96 29.34 -11.89
N SER A 721 41.66 29.06 -11.89
CA SER A 721 41.00 28.27 -10.84
C SER A 721 40.82 26.82 -11.28
N HIS A 722 41.67 25.94 -10.75
CA HIS A 722 41.58 24.48 -10.87
C HIS A 722 40.35 23.90 -10.12
N VAL A 723 39.13 24.26 -10.53
CA VAL A 723 37.92 23.56 -10.07
C VAL A 723 37.52 22.59 -11.18
N GLU A 724 37.77 21.30 -10.93
CA GLU A 724 37.40 20.21 -11.84
C GLU A 724 36.01 19.73 -11.46
N TYR A 725 35.01 20.07 -12.28
CA TYR A 725 33.62 19.63 -12.10
C TYR A 725 33.44 18.21 -12.66
N HIS A 726 32.48 17.46 -12.11
CA HIS A 726 32.19 16.09 -12.57
C HIS A 726 31.59 16.02 -13.98
N PHE A 727 31.00 17.11 -14.46
CA PHE A 727 30.49 17.23 -15.82
C PHE A 727 30.62 18.68 -16.32
N TYR A 728 30.59 18.84 -17.63
CA TYR A 728 30.57 20.13 -18.32
C TYR A 728 29.43 20.15 -19.34
N LEU A 729 28.93 21.34 -19.65
CA LEU A 729 27.95 21.60 -20.68
C LEU A 729 28.66 22.24 -21.88
N SER A 730 28.29 21.82 -23.08
CA SER A 730 28.70 22.53 -24.30
C SER A 730 28.07 23.93 -24.34
N ASP A 731 28.68 24.86 -25.08
CA ASP A 731 28.15 26.24 -25.19
C ASP A 731 26.72 26.26 -25.75
N ASP A 732 26.42 25.39 -26.71
CA ASP A 732 25.07 25.27 -27.29
C ASP A 732 24.06 24.77 -26.25
N GLU A 733 24.40 23.72 -25.47
CA GLU A 733 23.54 23.22 -24.38
C GLU A 733 23.34 24.27 -23.28
N ALA A 734 24.42 24.97 -22.91
CA ALA A 734 24.35 26.03 -21.91
C ALA A 734 23.42 27.16 -22.37
N LEU A 735 23.52 27.60 -23.63
CA LEU A 735 22.65 28.62 -24.21
C LEU A 735 21.18 28.18 -24.24
N GLU A 736 20.89 26.91 -24.55
CA GLU A 736 19.53 26.36 -24.53
C GLU A 736 18.92 26.29 -23.12
N LEU A 737 19.75 26.06 -22.11
CA LEU A 737 19.33 25.94 -20.71
C LEU A 737 19.20 27.28 -19.98
N LEU A 738 19.79 28.37 -20.49
CA LEU A 738 19.70 29.69 -19.86
C LEU A 738 18.26 30.20 -19.81
N VAL A 739 17.84 30.63 -18.62
CA VAL A 739 16.47 31.05 -18.34
C VAL A 739 16.37 32.56 -18.15
N ASN A 740 15.29 33.17 -18.63
CA ASN A 740 14.91 34.54 -18.31
C ASN A 740 13.51 34.61 -17.70
N GLU A 741 13.05 35.79 -17.28
CA GLU A 741 11.74 35.97 -16.63
C GLU A 741 10.55 35.46 -17.47
N LYS A 742 10.68 35.46 -18.80
CA LYS A 742 9.64 35.04 -19.74
C LYS A 742 9.73 33.57 -20.16
N THR A 743 10.80 32.87 -19.79
CA THR A 743 11.01 31.47 -20.19
C THR A 743 10.07 30.56 -19.40
N ASP A 744 9.48 29.57 -20.06
CA ASP A 744 8.73 28.52 -19.37
C ASP A 744 9.71 27.55 -18.72
N THR A 745 9.57 27.38 -17.41
CA THR A 745 10.49 26.60 -16.59
C THR A 745 9.81 25.34 -16.07
N ASN A 746 10.57 24.26 -15.93
CA ASN A 746 10.09 23.02 -15.31
C ASN A 746 9.84 23.17 -13.80
N TRP A 747 10.36 24.22 -13.16
CA TRP A 747 10.10 24.54 -11.76
C TRP A 747 9.03 25.62 -11.59
N VAL A 748 8.46 25.65 -10.38
CA VAL A 748 7.35 26.54 -10.03
C VAL A 748 7.81 27.99 -9.88
N LYS A 749 7.17 28.90 -10.63
CA LYS A 749 7.27 30.35 -10.43
C LYS A 749 6.35 30.72 -9.26
N LEU A 750 6.92 31.26 -8.20
CA LEU A 750 6.16 31.54 -6.98
C LEU A 750 5.15 32.66 -7.21
N LYS A 751 5.48 33.62 -8.09
CA LYS A 751 4.59 34.72 -8.48
C LYS A 751 3.27 34.22 -9.05
N ASP A 752 3.30 33.14 -9.83
CA ASP A 752 2.12 32.57 -10.46
C ASP A 752 1.18 31.95 -9.41
N ILE A 753 1.72 31.33 -8.35
CA ILE A 753 0.92 30.83 -7.22
C ILE A 753 0.15 31.97 -6.55
N VAL A 754 0.85 33.07 -6.24
CA VAL A 754 0.25 34.24 -5.59
C VAL A 754 -0.82 34.87 -6.48
N GLN A 755 -0.55 35.02 -7.78
CA GLN A 755 -1.50 35.56 -8.75
C GLN A 755 -2.75 34.70 -8.87
N LEU A 756 -2.60 33.38 -9.02
CA LEU A 756 -3.73 32.45 -9.09
C LEU A 756 -4.60 32.55 -7.85
N LYS A 757 -4.01 32.52 -6.65
CA LYS A 757 -4.76 32.62 -5.39
C LYS A 757 -5.48 33.97 -5.23
N PHE A 758 -4.86 35.10 -5.55
CA PHE A 758 -5.46 36.43 -5.32
C PHE A 758 -6.12 37.09 -6.53
N SER A 759 -6.18 36.41 -7.69
CA SER A 759 -6.83 36.91 -8.91
C SER A 759 -8.30 37.31 -8.73
N GLY A 760 -9.02 36.74 -7.76
CA GLY A 760 -10.40 37.09 -7.46
C GLY A 760 -10.61 38.34 -6.59
N ILE A 761 -9.56 38.95 -6.03
CA ILE A 761 -9.66 40.08 -5.08
C ILE A 761 -9.40 41.44 -5.76
N ARG A 762 -8.94 41.44 -7.02
CA ARG A 762 -8.59 42.67 -7.79
C ARG A 762 -9.71 43.18 -8.72
N HIS A 763 -10.96 42.78 -8.50
CA HIS A 763 -12.12 43.31 -9.23
C HIS A 763 -12.99 44.20 -8.36
#